data_AF-A0AAN7ST36-F1
#
_entry.id   AF-A0AAN7ST36-F1
#
_cell.length_a   1.000
_cell.length_b   1.000
_cell.length_c   1.000
_cell.angle_alpha   90.00
_cell.angle_beta   90.00
_cell.angle_gamma   90.00
#
_symmetry.space_group_name_H-M   'P 1'
#
loop_
_entity.id
_entity.type
_entity.pdbx_description
1 polymer ?
#
loop_
_entity_poly.entity_id
_entity_poly.type
_entity_poly.pdbx_seq_one_letter_code
_entity_poly.pdbx_strand_id
1 'polypeptide(L)'
;MLVGMVDTVFADVAKPDQHFVFLSKASCIDSTAQPEAVFAAEVKKLQADKFKPQQITLEPYERDHDIVVGVYRPPPKQSSYLRYLSLVHKMLFDKCNKCLVTHHVFRNIHMSKHQTDISPKQTKKIFLPRSSKKSQQIQEQKRHEVLYSKVETKIGPRLNNLNIQMLSKVMYEQVFKGIDDSKQCPNVLEQCQNDLLKHGMVKSDIEYMPDVDFKIPKLIGKNIIEHFYNIGEAQAKPYRDLVLGVLKYVPEVPKLWLMQSGWTRYAPNCDPMLVTCPLEDCILFDVEVCMQVGKLPTLATAVSSEAWYGWVSDSLIDGTGKPVVANDYFQEDLIPLHNETNLNIPKIVIGHNVSYDRARVKEQYLLENTGLRFLDTMSLHISISGITSYQRAVLKSEEKPEEDEKWLTCSSLNNLKEVYKLYCGKEIEKGVRDLFVEGSLLDIREQFQTAITYCAQDVLATYEILKVLFPLFLERFPHPVTFAGMLELGTAYLPINSNWMNYINNSEQAYEDLDIDRKVILTRCADQACQLLHNEKYLENLWMWDQDWEVKQLKMRKNASKEVREEKIETVDDEVDPLEERFSYLRDTCRYLPAVPTLLPGYPNWYRKLCSKPDSSPDWIPGPNLISTSMQITPKLLGLTWEGYPLHFIRGKGWGMIVPFVNDPTLETKLPLKQLLEKCPALTDKPREAISAELKIDKEVEQNLSKQEFYKRVKKDKTEGLYKGW
;
A
#
# COMPACT_ATOMS: atom_id res chain seq x y z
N MET A 1 9.34 -23.48 6.98
CA MET A 1 8.17 -22.59 6.98
C MET A 1 8.49 -21.40 6.10
N LEU A 2 8.01 -21.43 4.87
CA LEU A 2 8.10 -20.32 3.93
C LEU A 2 6.79 -19.53 4.02
N VAL A 3 6.82 -18.23 3.69
CA VAL A 3 5.61 -17.41 3.57
C VAL A 3 5.37 -17.17 2.08
N GLY A 4 4.12 -17.28 1.64
CA GLY A 4 3.75 -17.09 0.24
C GLY A 4 4.11 -15.68 -0.24
N MET A 5 4.75 -15.57 -1.41
CA MET A 5 5.28 -14.30 -1.94
C MET A 5 4.22 -13.24 -2.28
N VAL A 6 2.93 -13.58 -2.30
CA VAL A 6 1.89 -12.76 -2.97
C VAL A 6 1.15 -11.78 -2.04
N ASP A 7 1.46 -11.71 -0.74
CA ASP A 7 0.71 -10.84 0.20
C ASP A 7 1.54 -9.73 0.85
N THR A 8 2.70 -9.35 0.30
CA THR A 8 3.56 -8.35 0.97
C THR A 8 3.41 -6.95 0.40
N VAL A 9 2.66 -6.11 1.11
CA VAL A 9 2.64 -4.65 0.92
C VAL A 9 4.00 -4.08 1.33
N PHE A 10 4.60 -3.26 0.45
CA PHE A 10 5.79 -2.49 0.77
C PHE A 10 5.47 -1.43 1.83
N ALA A 11 5.99 -1.61 3.04
CA ALA A 11 6.18 -0.54 4.01
C ALA A 11 7.55 -0.76 4.66
N ASP A 12 8.53 0.06 4.26
CA ASP A 12 9.88 0.02 4.80
C ASP A 12 9.86 0.45 6.27
N VAL A 13 10.14 -0.48 7.20
CA VAL A 13 10.23 -0.19 8.63
C VAL A 13 11.70 -0.12 9.02
N ALA A 14 12.14 1.13 9.20
CA ALA A 14 13.49 1.58 9.50
C ALA A 14 14.13 1.00 10.78
N LYS A 15 15.41 0.60 10.68
CA LYS A 15 16.33 0.39 11.82
C LYS A 15 16.89 1.74 12.32
N PRO A 16 17.40 1.83 13.57
CA PRO A 16 17.99 3.07 14.10
C PRO A 16 19.29 3.44 13.36
N ASP A 17 19.49 4.73 13.10
CA ASP A 17 20.58 5.39 12.36
C ASP A 17 20.38 5.57 10.84
N GLN A 18 19.13 5.69 10.38
CA GLN A 18 18.85 5.88 8.96
C GLN A 18 18.78 7.35 8.52
N HIS A 19 19.51 7.63 7.44
CA HIS A 19 19.19 8.68 6.51
C HIS A 19 17.93 8.26 5.75
N PHE A 20 16.93 9.13 5.68
CA PHE A 20 15.72 8.90 4.89
C PHE A 20 15.70 9.82 3.69
N VAL A 21 15.18 9.31 2.58
CA VAL A 21 14.78 10.07 1.39
C VAL A 21 13.39 9.58 1.06
N PHE A 22 12.39 10.46 1.12
CA PHE A 22 11.07 10.12 0.59
C PHE A 22 10.61 11.21 -0.35
N LEU A 23 9.91 10.77 -1.39
CA LEU A 23 9.40 11.62 -2.45
C LEU A 23 7.90 11.77 -2.21
N SER A 24 7.46 13.00 -1.93
CA SER A 24 6.07 13.28 -1.62
C SER A 24 5.35 13.80 -2.84
N LYS A 25 4.14 13.32 -3.06
CA LYS A 25 3.17 13.94 -3.96
C LYS A 25 2.07 14.55 -3.11
N ALA A 26 1.91 15.87 -3.17
CA ALA A 26 0.99 16.59 -2.29
C ALA A 26 -0.45 16.04 -2.36
N SER A 27 -0.94 15.74 -3.57
CA SER A 27 -2.29 15.23 -3.78
C SER A 27 -2.55 13.85 -3.15
N CYS A 28 -1.51 13.07 -2.86
CA CYS A 28 -1.62 11.76 -2.22
C CYS A 28 -1.69 11.86 -0.69
N ILE A 29 -1.25 12.98 -0.13
CA ILE A 29 -1.30 13.25 1.31
C ILE A 29 -2.59 14.01 1.65
N ASP A 30 -2.84 15.10 0.92
CA ASP A 30 -4.06 15.89 1.06
C ASP A 30 -4.39 16.51 -0.30
N SER A 31 -5.40 15.96 -0.96
CA SER A 31 -5.86 16.41 -2.27
C SER A 31 -6.61 17.73 -2.24
N THR A 32 -6.90 18.26 -1.05
CA THR A 32 -7.70 19.48 -0.86
C THR A 32 -6.87 20.71 -0.51
N ALA A 33 -5.60 20.51 -0.14
CA ALA A 33 -4.68 21.59 0.23
C ALA A 33 -3.68 21.90 -0.88
N GLN A 34 -3.23 23.15 -0.93
CA GLN A 34 -2.17 23.57 -1.88
C GLN A 34 -0.86 22.83 -1.57
N PRO A 35 -0.11 22.40 -2.60
CA PRO A 35 1.09 21.58 -2.43
C PRO A 35 2.09 22.12 -1.42
N GLU A 36 2.33 23.44 -1.40
CA GLU A 36 3.28 24.06 -0.49
C GLU A 36 2.85 23.94 0.98
N ALA A 37 1.53 23.99 1.24
CA ALA A 37 0.97 23.83 2.57
C ALA A 37 1.08 22.37 3.05
N VAL A 38 0.84 21.41 2.14
CA VAL A 38 0.96 19.98 2.41
C VAL A 38 2.39 19.62 2.78
N PHE A 39 3.36 20.10 2.00
CA PHE A 39 4.77 19.82 2.28
C PHE A 39 5.26 20.46 3.58
N ALA A 40 4.87 21.71 3.84
CA ALA A 40 5.23 22.40 5.09
C ALA A 40 4.64 21.72 6.33
N ALA A 41 3.45 21.14 6.21
CA ALA A 41 2.83 20.36 7.28
C ALA A 41 3.59 19.05 7.53
N GLU A 42 3.98 18.34 6.47
CA GLU A 42 4.69 17.06 6.59
C GLU A 42 6.10 17.24 7.18
N VAL A 43 6.82 18.30 6.77
CA VAL A 43 8.11 18.66 7.37
C VAL A 43 7.99 18.99 8.86
N LYS A 44 6.94 19.70 9.27
CA LYS A 44 6.68 19.99 10.70
C LYS A 44 6.37 18.74 11.50
N LYS A 45 5.61 17.81 10.92
CA LYS A 45 5.28 16.51 11.53
C LYS A 45 6.55 15.70 11.77
N LEU A 46 7.42 15.61 10.76
CA LEU A 46 8.72 14.94 10.88
C LEU A 46 9.62 15.59 11.95
N GLN A 47 9.64 16.93 12.02
CA GLN A 47 10.38 17.64 13.07
C GLN A 47 9.85 17.34 14.47
N ALA A 48 8.52 17.26 14.64
CA ALA A 48 7.88 16.89 15.90
C ALA A 48 8.27 15.45 16.32
N ASP A 49 8.41 14.56 15.35
CA ASP A 49 8.80 13.16 15.56
C ASP A 49 10.31 12.94 15.72
N LYS A 50 11.09 14.02 15.95
CA LYS A 50 12.55 14.02 16.16
C LYS A 50 13.37 13.60 14.93
N PHE A 51 12.80 13.76 13.73
CA PHE A 51 13.58 13.75 12.49
C PHE A 51 14.16 15.13 12.21
N LYS A 52 15.25 15.18 11.45
CA LYS A 52 15.82 16.42 10.92
C LYS A 52 15.68 16.46 9.38
N PRO A 53 14.50 16.82 8.85
CA PRO A 53 14.23 16.88 7.42
C PRO A 53 14.85 18.12 6.73
N GLN A 54 15.18 17.97 5.45
CA GLN A 54 15.57 18.98 4.47
C GLN A 54 14.75 18.71 3.20
N GLN A 55 13.99 19.70 2.75
CA GLN A 55 13.06 19.59 1.63
C GLN A 55 13.63 20.26 0.38
N ILE A 56 13.42 19.63 -0.78
CA ILE A 56 13.75 20.16 -2.12
C ILE A 56 12.56 19.92 -3.04
N THR A 57 12.01 20.98 -3.63
CA THR A 57 10.92 20.90 -4.62
C THR A 57 11.44 20.45 -5.99
N LEU A 58 10.66 19.66 -6.72
CA LEU A 58 11.02 19.15 -8.06
C LEU A 58 10.50 20.00 -9.23
N GLU A 59 9.91 21.15 -8.96
CA GLU A 59 9.48 22.09 -10.01
C GLU A 59 10.68 22.71 -10.76
N PRO A 60 10.58 22.88 -12.09
CA PRO A 60 9.42 22.65 -12.96
C PRO A 60 9.31 21.23 -13.53
N TYR A 61 10.21 20.31 -13.15
CA TYR A 61 10.32 18.98 -13.77
C TYR A 61 9.17 18.05 -13.37
N GLU A 62 8.70 18.13 -12.14
CA GLU A 62 7.55 17.37 -11.64
C GLU A 62 6.69 18.28 -10.74
N ARG A 63 5.49 18.66 -11.21
CA ARG A 63 4.57 19.53 -10.47
C ARG A 63 4.01 18.82 -9.24
N ASP A 64 3.82 19.55 -8.15
CA ASP A 64 3.24 19.05 -6.89
C ASP A 64 4.02 17.89 -6.26
N HIS A 65 5.33 17.80 -6.53
CA HIS A 65 6.24 16.83 -5.93
C HIS A 65 7.41 17.49 -5.20
N ASP A 66 7.77 16.92 -4.05
CA ASP A 66 8.99 17.28 -3.33
C ASP A 66 9.80 16.04 -2.94
N ILE A 67 11.06 16.26 -2.64
CA ILE A 67 11.95 15.28 -2.02
C ILE A 67 12.32 15.82 -0.65
N VAL A 68 12.03 15.02 0.39
CA VAL A 68 12.47 15.31 1.74
C VAL A 68 13.55 14.31 2.15
N VAL A 69 14.73 14.83 2.47
CA VAL A 69 15.89 14.08 2.94
C VAL A 69 16.13 14.41 4.41
N GLY A 70 16.44 13.45 5.27
CA GLY A 70 16.78 13.79 6.65
C GLY A 70 17.37 12.65 7.45
N VAL A 71 17.56 12.89 8.75
CA VAL A 71 18.14 11.90 9.68
C VAL A 71 17.24 11.77 10.90
N TYR A 72 16.94 10.53 11.29
CA TYR A 72 16.22 10.23 12.53
C TYR A 72 17.18 10.19 13.73
N ARG A 73 16.86 10.94 14.81
CA ARG A 73 17.64 10.97 16.07
C ARG A 73 19.16 11.16 15.89
N PRO A 74 19.62 12.28 15.29
CA PRO A 74 21.04 12.52 15.09
C PRO A 74 21.81 12.52 16.44
N PRO A 75 22.99 11.88 16.53
CA PRO A 75 23.75 11.81 17.77
C PRO A 75 24.23 13.20 18.25
N PRO A 76 24.36 13.43 19.57
CA PRO A 76 24.90 14.67 20.11
C PRO A 76 26.35 14.87 19.67
N LYS A 77 26.66 16.09 19.22
CA LYS A 77 27.90 16.47 18.51
C LYS A 77 29.18 15.94 19.18
N GLN A 78 29.72 14.82 18.67
CA GLN A 78 31.13 14.49 18.77
C GLN A 78 31.85 14.90 17.46
N SER A 79 33.06 15.44 17.63
CA SER A 79 33.83 16.27 16.70
C SER A 79 34.29 15.61 15.39
N SER A 80 33.71 14.49 14.96
CA SER A 80 34.10 13.76 13.74
C SER A 80 32.99 13.63 12.69
N TYR A 81 31.79 14.14 12.95
CA TYR A 81 30.65 14.13 12.00
C TYR A 81 30.51 15.43 11.18
N LEU A 82 31.45 16.37 11.32
CA LEU A 82 31.38 17.73 10.76
C LEU A 82 32.05 17.92 9.39
N ARG A 83 32.52 16.85 8.71
CA ARG A 83 33.08 16.98 7.35
C ARG A 83 32.01 17.00 6.25
N TYR A 84 30.93 16.22 6.41
CA TYR A 84 29.92 16.07 5.36
C TYR A 84 28.91 17.23 5.32
N LEU A 85 28.61 17.84 6.47
CA LEU A 85 27.70 19.00 6.57
C LEU A 85 28.39 20.36 6.33
N SER A 86 29.73 20.41 6.29
CA SER A 86 30.47 21.64 5.96
C SER A 86 30.41 22.01 4.48
N LEU A 87 30.03 21.07 3.61
CA LEU A 87 30.00 21.28 2.16
C LEU A 87 28.67 21.86 1.66
N VAL A 88 27.55 21.58 2.33
CA VAL A 88 26.23 22.08 1.91
C VAL A 88 25.92 23.46 2.52
N HIS A 89 26.50 23.76 3.69
CA HIS A 89 26.22 25.00 4.42
C HIS A 89 27.03 26.22 3.93
N LYS A 90 28.00 26.02 3.03
CA LYS A 90 28.88 27.09 2.53
C LYS A 90 28.37 27.77 1.27
N MET A 91 27.31 27.25 0.63
CA MET A 91 26.79 27.82 -0.62
C MET A 91 25.70 28.89 -0.49
N LEU A 92 25.09 29.13 0.67
CA LEU A 92 24.12 30.23 0.79
C LEU A 92 24.16 30.92 2.18
N PHE A 93 24.77 32.10 2.16
CA PHE A 93 24.70 33.21 3.12
C PHE A 93 25.62 33.24 4.34
N ASP A 94 26.56 34.18 4.27
CA ASP A 94 27.42 34.68 5.33
C ASP A 94 26.87 36.02 5.89
N LYS A 95 27.17 36.27 7.17
CA LYS A 95 26.92 37.47 8.02
C LYS A 95 25.47 37.72 8.48
N CYS A 96 25.16 37.88 9.78
CA CYS A 96 25.89 38.68 10.79
C CYS A 96 25.60 38.26 12.26
N ASN A 97 26.65 38.19 13.11
CA ASN A 97 26.81 38.64 14.53
C ASN A 97 25.65 38.50 15.55
N LYS A 98 25.80 38.18 16.85
CA LYS A 98 26.93 38.10 17.81
C LYS A 98 26.36 37.66 19.18
N CYS A 99 27.24 37.14 20.07
CA CYS A 99 27.17 37.23 21.55
C CYS A 99 26.10 36.36 22.27
N LEU A 100 26.27 35.78 23.46
CA LEU A 100 27.27 35.71 24.56
C LEU A 100 26.78 34.49 25.42
N VAL A 101 27.63 33.55 25.88
CA VAL A 101 28.11 33.43 27.29
C VAL A 101 26.95 33.28 28.31
N THR A 102 26.77 32.22 29.13
CA THR A 102 27.59 31.65 30.24
C THR A 102 26.77 30.47 30.81
N HIS A 103 27.35 29.29 31.09
CA HIS A 103 27.77 28.78 32.42
C HIS A 103 26.70 28.35 33.45
N HIS A 104 27.05 27.23 34.11
CA HIS A 104 26.59 26.71 35.42
C HIS A 104 25.30 25.87 35.45
N VAL A 105 25.25 24.60 35.90
CA VAL A 105 25.85 23.82 37.03
C VAL A 105 24.76 23.49 38.07
N PHE A 106 24.81 22.25 38.59
CA PHE A 106 24.08 21.68 39.74
C PHE A 106 22.58 21.37 39.49
N ARG A 107 21.94 20.37 40.12
CA ARG A 107 22.30 19.46 41.23
C ARG A 107 21.32 18.28 41.19
N ASN A 108 21.80 17.13 41.64
CA ASN A 108 20.99 16.03 42.15
C ASN A 108 19.98 16.51 43.20
N ILE A 109 18.73 16.04 43.14
CA ILE A 109 17.92 15.75 44.33
C ILE A 109 17.20 14.42 44.11
N HIS A 110 17.62 13.43 44.89
CA HIS A 110 16.87 12.22 45.18
C HIS A 110 15.59 12.56 45.93
N MET A 111 14.46 11.97 45.55
CA MET A 111 13.40 11.58 46.47
C MET A 111 12.87 10.21 46.06
N SER A 112 13.23 9.23 46.88
CA SER A 112 12.70 7.87 46.90
C SER A 112 11.21 7.89 47.25
N LYS A 113 10.42 7.05 46.56
CA LYS A 113 9.32 6.31 47.17
C LYS A 113 9.15 4.97 46.46
N HIS A 114 9.23 3.92 47.26
CA HIS A 114 9.12 2.52 46.90
C HIS A 114 7.79 2.20 46.20
N GLN A 115 7.87 1.48 45.08
CA GLN A 115 6.84 0.54 44.68
C GLN A 115 7.54 -0.71 44.10
N THR A 116 7.20 -1.85 44.68
CA THR A 116 7.77 -3.15 44.40
C THR A 116 7.11 -3.75 43.17
N ASP A 117 7.79 -3.69 42.02
CA ASP A 117 7.43 -4.49 40.85
C ASP A 117 8.34 -5.70 40.73
N ILE A 118 7.71 -6.87 40.74
CA ILE A 118 8.34 -8.17 40.47
C ILE A 118 8.59 -8.23 38.96
N SER A 119 9.79 -7.86 38.54
CA SER A 119 10.24 -8.00 37.15
C SER A 119 10.65 -9.45 36.85
N PRO A 120 10.30 -10.03 35.68
CA PRO A 120 10.85 -11.31 35.25
C PRO A 120 12.36 -11.17 34.99
N LYS A 121 13.16 -12.01 35.65
CA LYS A 121 14.62 -12.09 35.50
C LYS A 121 15.00 -12.54 34.08
N GLN A 122 15.16 -11.60 33.15
CA GLN A 122 15.90 -11.85 31.91
C GLN A 122 17.39 -11.64 32.15
N THR A 123 18.16 -12.72 32.24
CA THR A 123 19.62 -12.68 32.17
C THR A 123 20.05 -12.41 30.72
N LYS A 124 20.34 -11.15 30.40
CA LYS A 124 21.08 -10.80 29.17
C LYS A 124 22.49 -11.38 29.25
N LYS A 125 22.78 -12.47 28.53
CA LYS A 125 24.15 -12.84 28.20
C LYS A 125 24.69 -11.83 27.20
N ILE A 126 25.46 -10.86 27.70
CA ILE A 126 26.23 -9.94 26.86
C ILE A 126 27.43 -10.74 26.32
N PHE A 127 27.39 -11.07 25.03
CA PHE A 127 28.57 -11.55 24.34
C PHE A 127 29.52 -10.37 24.11
N LEU A 128 30.58 -10.28 24.91
CA LEU A 128 31.69 -9.38 24.62
C LEU A 128 32.32 -9.79 23.28
N PRO A 129 32.56 -8.85 22.34
CA PRO A 129 33.27 -9.16 21.10
C PRO A 129 34.64 -9.76 21.41
N ARG A 130 34.94 -10.94 20.83
CA ARG A 130 36.27 -11.57 20.88
C ARG A 130 37.33 -10.54 20.49
N SER A 131 38.20 -10.19 21.44
CA SER A 131 39.25 -9.17 21.32
C SER A 131 40.44 -9.57 20.41
N SER A 132 40.39 -10.70 19.71
CA SER A 132 41.52 -11.22 18.93
C SER A 132 41.54 -10.87 17.43
N LYS A 133 40.60 -10.07 16.90
CA LYS A 133 40.62 -9.63 15.49
C LYS A 133 41.08 -8.17 15.25
N LYS A 134 41.29 -7.36 16.30
CA LYS A 134 41.76 -5.97 16.13
C LYS A 134 43.21 -5.88 15.63
N SER A 135 44.03 -6.91 15.85
CA SER A 135 45.45 -6.87 15.45
C SER A 135 45.68 -7.14 13.96
N GLN A 136 44.77 -7.85 13.27
CA GLN A 136 44.89 -8.10 11.83
C GLN A 136 44.36 -6.94 10.97
N GLN A 137 43.27 -6.28 11.39
CA GLN A 137 42.74 -5.11 10.67
C GLN A 137 43.68 -3.89 10.70
N ILE A 138 44.46 -3.70 11.78
CA ILE A 138 45.43 -2.59 11.85
C ILE A 138 46.64 -2.82 10.93
N GLN A 139 47.01 -4.08 10.66
CA GLN A 139 48.07 -4.40 9.68
C GLN A 139 47.58 -4.33 8.22
N GLU A 140 46.31 -4.64 7.94
CA GLU A 140 45.72 -4.44 6.61
C GLU A 140 45.45 -2.96 6.29
N GLN A 141 45.01 -2.15 7.27
CA GLN A 141 44.86 -0.70 7.09
C GLN A 141 46.20 0.00 6.84
N LYS A 142 47.27 -0.40 7.53
CA LYS A 142 48.63 0.12 7.25
C LYS A 142 49.19 -0.34 5.90
N ARG A 143 48.75 -1.48 5.37
CA ARG A 143 49.10 -1.91 3.99
C ARG A 143 48.31 -1.13 2.93
N HIS A 144 47.09 -0.68 3.21
CA HIS A 144 46.31 0.13 2.29
C HIS A 144 46.70 1.61 2.24
N GLU A 145 47.27 2.18 3.31
CA GLU A 145 47.76 3.58 3.27
C GLU A 145 49.01 3.78 2.40
N VAL A 146 49.74 2.72 2.03
CA VAL A 146 51.01 2.84 1.29
C VAL A 146 50.84 2.69 -0.24
N LEU A 147 49.61 2.47 -0.75
CA LEU A 147 49.36 2.32 -2.19
C LEU A 147 48.83 3.55 -2.92
N TYR A 148 48.81 4.73 -2.28
CA TYR A 148 48.67 6.00 -3.01
C TYR A 148 50.00 6.35 -3.66
N SER A 149 50.23 5.75 -4.83
CA SER A 149 51.32 6.13 -5.73
C SER A 149 51.23 7.61 -6.04
N LYS A 150 52.31 8.33 -5.71
CA LYS A 150 52.66 9.65 -6.22
C LYS A 150 52.27 9.78 -7.70
N VAL A 151 51.29 10.63 -8.02
CA VAL A 151 51.15 11.24 -9.35
C VAL A 151 50.73 12.69 -9.16
N GLU A 152 51.72 13.57 -9.38
CA GLU A 152 51.67 14.96 -9.83
C GLU A 152 50.52 15.88 -9.37
N THR A 153 50.82 16.64 -8.33
CA THR A 153 50.41 18.03 -8.14
C THR A 153 50.80 18.89 -9.35
N LYS A 154 49.86 19.30 -10.23
CA LYS A 154 49.94 20.58 -11.01
C LYS A 154 48.78 21.00 -11.94
N ILE A 155 47.62 20.35 -11.98
CA ILE A 155 46.52 20.81 -12.82
C ILE A 155 45.34 21.18 -11.90
N GLY A 156 44.85 22.42 -11.99
CA GLY A 156 43.64 22.84 -11.27
C GLY A 156 42.40 22.02 -11.67
N PRO A 157 41.24 22.25 -11.04
CA PRO A 157 40.02 21.50 -11.34
C PRO A 157 39.72 21.57 -12.84
N ARG A 158 39.36 20.45 -13.45
CA ARG A 158 38.98 20.41 -14.87
C ARG A 158 37.68 21.16 -15.04
N LEU A 159 37.70 22.29 -15.74
CA LEU A 159 36.51 23.10 -16.02
C LEU A 159 36.07 22.91 -17.48
N ASN A 160 34.78 23.06 -17.74
CA ASN A 160 34.27 23.25 -19.10
C ASN A 160 34.33 24.73 -19.52
N ASN A 161 33.94 25.03 -20.75
CA ASN A 161 33.91 26.40 -21.32
C ASN A 161 32.93 27.36 -20.64
N LEU A 162 32.09 26.87 -19.71
CA LEU A 162 31.17 27.66 -18.87
C LEU A 162 31.67 27.79 -17.43
N ASN A 163 32.94 27.46 -17.16
CA ASN A 163 33.56 27.45 -15.82
C ASN A 163 32.91 26.50 -14.80
N ILE A 164 32.17 25.49 -15.28
CA ILE A 164 31.58 24.45 -14.43
C ILE A 164 32.64 23.38 -14.20
N GLN A 165 32.82 22.99 -12.94
CA GLN A 165 33.74 21.92 -12.56
C GLN A 165 33.23 20.56 -13.06
N MET A 166 34.11 19.86 -13.77
CA MET A 166 33.89 18.54 -14.36
C MET A 166 34.60 17.46 -13.53
N LEU A 167 34.46 16.20 -13.94
CA LEU A 167 35.23 15.09 -13.35
C LEU A 167 36.74 15.36 -13.40
N SER A 168 37.48 14.85 -12.41
CA SER A 168 38.94 14.94 -12.41
C SER A 168 39.53 14.37 -13.71
N LYS A 169 40.69 14.86 -14.13
CA LYS A 169 41.33 14.41 -15.37
C LYS A 169 41.56 12.89 -15.37
N VAL A 170 41.97 12.34 -14.22
CA VAL A 170 42.23 10.91 -14.03
C VAL A 170 40.95 10.08 -14.17
N MET A 171 39.81 10.57 -13.66
CA MET A 171 38.51 9.92 -13.83
C MET A 171 38.00 10.05 -15.27
N TYR A 172 38.14 11.23 -15.88
CA TYR A 172 37.74 11.48 -17.26
C TYR A 172 38.46 10.53 -18.23
N GLU A 173 39.77 10.36 -18.10
CA GLU A 173 40.56 9.44 -18.94
C GLU A 173 40.18 7.97 -18.75
N GLN A 174 39.74 7.58 -17.55
CA GLN A 174 39.24 6.23 -17.28
C GLN A 174 37.87 5.96 -17.91
N VAL A 175 37.01 6.98 -17.96
CA VAL A 175 35.59 6.87 -18.35
C VAL A 175 35.36 7.18 -19.84
N PHE A 176 35.98 8.25 -20.35
CA PHE A 176 35.76 8.82 -21.68
C PHE A 176 36.99 8.64 -22.59
N LYS A 177 37.37 7.38 -22.82
CA LYS A 177 38.54 7.06 -23.66
C LYS A 177 38.30 7.50 -25.10
N GLY A 178 39.19 8.34 -25.62
CA GLY A 178 39.21 8.71 -27.05
C GLY A 178 38.16 9.73 -27.48
N ILE A 179 37.54 10.46 -26.54
CA ILE A 179 36.69 11.61 -26.83
C ILE A 179 37.52 12.88 -26.66
N ASP A 180 37.50 13.74 -27.68
CA ASP A 180 38.17 15.03 -27.67
C ASP A 180 37.18 16.11 -27.21
N ASP A 181 37.44 16.70 -26.06
CA ASP A 181 36.59 17.74 -25.44
C ASP A 181 36.68 19.09 -26.17
N SER A 182 37.60 19.25 -27.13
CA SER A 182 37.92 20.53 -27.77
C SER A 182 36.95 20.97 -28.88
N LYS A 183 36.01 20.11 -29.30
CA LYS A 183 35.08 20.40 -30.40
C LYS A 183 33.73 20.87 -29.88
N GLN A 184 33.55 22.18 -29.73
CA GLN A 184 32.25 22.78 -29.41
C GLN A 184 31.92 23.92 -30.39
N CYS A 185 30.63 24.10 -30.69
CA CYS A 185 30.14 25.15 -31.59
C CYS A 185 30.12 26.50 -30.85
N PRO A 186 30.85 27.54 -31.32
CA PRO A 186 30.93 28.83 -30.64
C PRO A 186 29.57 29.51 -30.42
N ASN A 187 28.67 29.38 -31.41
CA ASN A 187 27.32 29.98 -31.33
C ASN A 187 26.48 29.41 -30.18
N VAL A 188 26.62 28.11 -29.90
CA VAL A 188 25.87 27.46 -28.80
C VAL A 188 26.40 27.92 -27.45
N LEU A 189 27.72 28.09 -27.32
CA LEU A 189 28.33 28.59 -26.10
C LEU A 189 27.87 30.01 -25.77
N GLU A 190 27.81 30.89 -26.76
CA GLU A 190 27.33 32.27 -26.60
C GLU A 190 25.85 32.29 -26.17
N GLN A 191 25.01 31.45 -26.76
CA GLN A 191 23.61 31.29 -26.35
C GLN A 191 23.48 30.84 -24.90
N CYS A 192 24.21 29.79 -24.50
CA CYS A 192 24.20 29.31 -23.12
C CYS A 192 24.69 30.38 -22.13
N GLN A 193 25.72 31.15 -22.48
CA GLN A 193 26.20 32.25 -21.64
C GLN A 193 25.14 33.36 -21.47
N ASN A 194 24.45 33.73 -22.56
CA ASN A 194 23.37 34.71 -22.52
C ASN A 194 22.17 34.23 -21.68
N ASP A 195 21.80 32.95 -21.77
CA ASP A 195 20.73 32.37 -20.96
C ASP A 195 21.10 32.33 -19.47
N LEU A 196 22.34 31.96 -19.15
CA LEU A 196 22.84 31.98 -17.76
C LEU A 196 22.82 33.40 -17.17
N LEU A 197 23.16 34.41 -17.96
CA LEU A 197 23.06 35.82 -17.57
C LEU A 197 21.60 36.24 -17.36
N LYS A 198 20.70 35.90 -18.28
CA LYS A 198 19.27 36.22 -18.21
C LYS A 198 18.61 35.65 -16.94
N HIS A 199 19.01 34.46 -16.52
CA HIS A 199 18.48 33.80 -15.33
C HIS A 199 19.25 34.12 -14.04
N GLY A 200 20.24 35.03 -14.09
CA GLY A 200 21.01 35.44 -12.90
C GLY A 200 21.86 34.33 -12.30
N MET A 201 22.24 33.31 -13.08
CA MET A 201 22.99 32.14 -12.63
C MET A 201 24.51 32.34 -12.68
N VAL A 202 24.99 33.47 -13.23
CA VAL A 202 26.42 33.82 -13.28
C VAL A 202 26.83 34.46 -11.97
N LYS A 203 27.54 33.71 -11.11
CA LYS A 203 28.16 34.21 -9.87
C LYS A 203 29.66 34.47 -10.08
N SER A 204 30.18 35.54 -9.49
CA SER A 204 31.61 35.90 -9.52
C SER A 204 32.47 35.04 -8.58
N ASP A 205 31.85 34.50 -7.51
CA ASP A 205 32.54 33.70 -6.50
C ASP A 205 32.21 32.22 -6.71
N ILE A 206 33.09 31.50 -7.43
CA ILE A 206 32.96 30.06 -7.67
C ILE A 206 33.85 29.31 -6.66
N GLU A 207 33.24 28.67 -5.66
CA GLU A 207 33.96 27.71 -4.81
C GLU A 207 34.02 26.35 -5.51
N TYR A 208 35.23 25.87 -5.82
CA TYR A 208 35.45 24.55 -6.39
C TYR A 208 35.56 23.47 -5.31
N MET A 209 34.99 22.30 -5.59
CA MET A 209 35.14 21.12 -4.76
C MET A 209 36.51 20.44 -4.98
N PRO A 210 37.06 19.72 -4.00
CA PRO A 210 38.28 18.94 -4.22
C PRO A 210 38.05 17.80 -5.22
N ASP A 211 39.05 17.53 -6.06
CA ASP A 211 39.01 16.42 -7.02
C ASP A 211 38.98 15.06 -6.30
N VAL A 212 38.26 14.11 -6.89
CA VAL A 212 38.10 12.74 -6.40
C VAL A 212 38.80 11.79 -7.35
N ASP A 213 39.87 11.15 -6.87
CA ASP A 213 40.67 10.22 -7.65
C ASP A 213 40.62 8.81 -7.06
N PHE A 214 39.88 7.91 -7.72
CA PHE A 214 39.95 6.48 -7.46
C PHE A 214 40.02 5.69 -8.77
N LYS A 215 40.52 4.46 -8.68
CA LYS A 215 40.66 3.57 -9.83
C LYS A 215 39.36 2.81 -10.06
N ILE A 216 38.70 3.07 -11.18
CA ILE A 216 37.46 2.39 -11.58
C ILE A 216 37.81 0.98 -12.13
N PRO A 217 36.94 -0.03 -11.95
CA PRO A 217 37.05 -1.29 -12.69
C PRO A 217 37.18 -1.05 -14.20
N LYS A 218 37.88 -1.96 -14.89
CA LYS A 218 38.09 -1.83 -16.34
C LYS A 218 36.74 -1.88 -17.06
N LEU A 219 36.46 -0.86 -17.87
CA LEU A 219 35.32 -0.87 -18.78
C LEU A 219 35.46 -2.01 -19.79
N ILE A 220 34.33 -2.69 -20.03
CA ILE A 220 34.14 -3.71 -21.06
C ILE A 220 33.69 -3.00 -22.35
N GLY A 221 34.61 -2.37 -23.06
CA GLY A 221 34.32 -1.57 -24.25
C GLY A 221 35.17 -0.29 -24.31
N LYS A 222 34.94 0.54 -25.32
CA LYS A 222 35.67 1.80 -25.53
C LYS A 222 35.15 2.93 -24.64
N ASN A 223 33.84 2.98 -24.40
CA ASN A 223 33.18 4.02 -23.60
C ASN A 223 32.07 3.42 -22.71
N ILE A 224 31.43 4.26 -21.90
CA ILE A 224 30.33 3.84 -21.01
C ILE A 224 29.16 3.21 -21.78
N ILE A 225 28.81 3.74 -22.96
CA ILE A 225 27.67 3.26 -23.74
C ILE A 225 27.92 1.82 -24.18
N GLU A 226 29.10 1.55 -24.76
CA GLU A 226 29.51 0.21 -25.17
C GLU A 226 29.64 -0.72 -23.96
N HIS A 227 30.07 -0.19 -22.80
CA HIS A 227 30.14 -0.96 -21.56
C HIS A 227 28.77 -1.48 -21.10
N PHE A 228 27.76 -0.61 -21.04
CA PHE A 228 26.40 -1.02 -20.68
C PHE A 228 25.79 -1.95 -21.73
N TYR A 229 26.05 -1.70 -23.00
CA TYR A 229 25.60 -2.60 -24.07
C TYR A 229 26.20 -4.00 -23.89
N ASN A 230 27.52 -4.11 -23.71
CA ASN A 230 28.22 -5.38 -23.57
C ASN A 230 27.82 -6.15 -22.30
N ILE A 231 27.63 -5.47 -21.17
CA ILE A 231 27.13 -6.11 -19.93
C ILE A 231 25.69 -6.57 -20.12
N GLY A 232 24.83 -5.70 -20.65
CA GLY A 232 23.43 -6.03 -20.92
C GLY A 232 23.32 -7.21 -21.86
N GLU A 233 24.11 -7.24 -22.93
CA GLU A 233 24.16 -8.32 -23.90
C GLU A 233 24.65 -9.64 -23.28
N ALA A 234 25.70 -9.59 -22.44
CA ALA A 234 26.20 -10.78 -21.75
C ALA A 234 25.16 -11.41 -20.81
N GLN A 235 24.32 -10.59 -20.16
CA GLN A 235 23.24 -11.04 -19.28
C GLN A 235 22.00 -11.49 -20.06
N ALA A 236 21.60 -10.72 -21.07
CA ALA A 236 20.39 -10.95 -21.85
C ALA A 236 20.49 -12.13 -22.81
N LYS A 237 21.65 -12.29 -23.47
CA LYS A 237 21.80 -13.21 -24.61
C LYS A 237 21.45 -14.67 -24.31
N PRO A 238 21.93 -15.30 -23.22
CA PRO A 238 21.60 -16.70 -22.93
C PRO A 238 20.09 -16.96 -22.85
N TYR A 239 19.36 -16.04 -22.20
CA TYR A 239 17.91 -16.15 -22.05
C TYR A 239 17.16 -15.76 -23.33
N ARG A 240 17.63 -14.73 -24.04
CA ARG A 240 17.01 -14.30 -25.31
C ARG A 240 17.09 -15.40 -26.36
N ASP A 241 18.23 -16.07 -26.47
CA ASP A 241 18.44 -17.15 -27.45
C ASP A 241 17.53 -18.35 -27.13
N LEU A 242 17.30 -18.65 -25.84
CA LEU A 242 16.33 -19.65 -25.39
C LEU A 242 14.89 -19.31 -25.79
N VAL A 243 14.45 -18.06 -25.55
CA VAL A 243 13.10 -17.60 -25.95
C VAL A 243 12.94 -17.67 -27.47
N LEU A 244 13.91 -17.17 -28.24
CA LEU A 244 13.87 -17.26 -29.71
C LEU A 244 13.88 -18.72 -30.21
N GLY A 245 14.45 -19.64 -29.43
CA GLY A 245 14.40 -21.07 -29.69
C GLY A 245 12.99 -21.64 -29.61
N VAL A 246 12.29 -21.42 -28.48
CA VAL A 246 10.94 -21.97 -28.26
C VAL A 246 9.90 -21.38 -29.22
N LEU A 247 10.08 -20.14 -29.67
CA LEU A 247 9.17 -19.48 -30.63
C LEU A 247 9.08 -20.14 -32.01
N LYS A 248 10.02 -21.03 -32.35
CA LYS A 248 10.04 -21.73 -33.64
C LYS A 248 8.97 -22.81 -33.71
N TYR A 249 8.83 -23.59 -32.65
CA TYR A 249 7.98 -24.77 -32.63
C TYR A 249 7.69 -25.20 -31.19
N VAL A 250 6.44 -25.60 -30.95
CA VAL A 250 5.99 -26.34 -29.76
C VAL A 250 5.14 -27.53 -30.24
N PRO A 251 5.18 -28.68 -29.55
CA PRO A 251 4.40 -29.87 -29.90
C PRO A 251 2.89 -29.65 -29.70
N GLU A 252 2.08 -30.51 -30.34
CA GLU A 252 0.62 -30.51 -30.15
C GLU A 252 0.25 -30.94 -28.73
N VAL A 253 -0.85 -30.37 -28.21
CA VAL A 253 -1.37 -30.66 -26.87
C VAL A 253 -1.73 -32.15 -26.76
N PRO A 254 -1.30 -32.86 -25.69
CA PRO A 254 -1.69 -34.24 -25.43
C PRO A 254 -3.22 -34.39 -25.33
N LYS A 255 -3.76 -35.45 -25.93
CA LYS A 255 -5.20 -35.75 -25.87
C LYS A 255 -5.63 -36.38 -24.54
N LEU A 256 -4.71 -37.04 -23.85
CA LEU A 256 -4.96 -37.74 -22.60
C LEU A 256 -3.81 -37.46 -21.64
N TRP A 257 -4.16 -37.01 -20.44
CA TRP A 257 -3.23 -36.71 -19.38
C TRP A 257 -3.30 -37.78 -18.30
N LEU A 258 -2.14 -38.20 -17.78
CA LEU A 258 -2.06 -39.11 -16.65
C LEU A 258 -2.19 -38.32 -15.34
N MET A 259 -3.10 -38.77 -14.49
CA MET A 259 -3.27 -38.24 -13.13
C MET A 259 -2.28 -38.96 -12.20
N GLN A 260 -1.02 -38.52 -12.22
CA GLN A 260 0.08 -39.06 -11.43
C GLN A 260 0.80 -37.92 -10.72
N SER A 261 1.13 -38.13 -9.44
CA SER A 261 1.86 -37.12 -8.65
C SER A 261 3.23 -36.79 -9.25
N GLY A 262 3.58 -35.51 -9.21
CA GLY A 262 4.82 -34.97 -9.77
C GLY A 262 4.72 -34.69 -11.26
N TRP A 263 5.87 -34.55 -11.91
CA TRP A 263 5.94 -34.18 -13.32
C TRP A 263 5.85 -35.40 -14.25
N THR A 264 4.90 -35.37 -15.17
CA THR A 264 4.82 -36.32 -16.30
C THR A 264 5.15 -35.60 -17.61
N ARG A 265 6.08 -36.15 -18.39
CA ARG A 265 6.54 -35.66 -19.70
C ARG A 265 5.81 -36.39 -20.83
N TYR A 266 5.33 -35.63 -21.82
CA TYR A 266 4.63 -36.09 -23.01
C TYR A 266 5.39 -35.63 -24.26
N ALA A 267 6.29 -36.47 -24.76
CA ALA A 267 7.03 -36.20 -25.98
C ALA A 267 6.30 -36.80 -27.20
N PRO A 268 6.38 -36.18 -28.40
CA PRO A 268 5.76 -36.70 -29.61
C PRO A 268 6.20 -38.14 -29.91
N ASN A 269 5.24 -39.03 -30.19
CA ASN A 269 5.47 -40.44 -30.50
C ASN A 269 6.20 -41.25 -29.41
N CYS A 270 6.18 -40.79 -28.16
CA CYS A 270 6.72 -41.50 -27.00
C CYS A 270 5.61 -41.72 -25.96
N ASP A 271 5.74 -42.79 -25.17
CA ASP A 271 4.87 -43.00 -24.02
C ASP A 271 5.15 -41.95 -22.92
N PRO A 272 4.14 -41.57 -22.11
CA PRO A 272 4.34 -40.63 -21.01
C PRO A 272 5.40 -41.12 -20.02
N MET A 273 6.30 -40.22 -19.61
CA MET A 273 7.42 -40.55 -18.72
C MET A 273 7.40 -39.69 -17.46
N LEU A 274 7.54 -40.32 -16.29
CA LEU A 274 7.72 -39.60 -15.02
C LEU A 274 9.12 -38.96 -14.98
N VAL A 275 9.17 -37.68 -14.66
CA VAL A 275 10.41 -36.90 -14.51
C VAL A 275 10.39 -36.13 -13.20
N THR A 276 11.56 -35.71 -12.70
CA THR A 276 11.65 -34.92 -11.46
C THR A 276 11.43 -33.43 -11.69
N CYS A 277 11.76 -32.93 -12.89
CA CYS A 277 11.58 -31.56 -13.35
C CYS A 277 11.57 -31.53 -14.88
N PRO A 278 11.10 -30.43 -15.50
CA PRO A 278 11.20 -30.26 -16.96
C PRO A 278 12.65 -30.28 -17.45
N LEU A 279 12.91 -31.05 -18.51
CA LEU A 279 14.27 -31.34 -18.98
C LEU A 279 14.87 -30.19 -19.80
N GLU A 280 14.04 -29.42 -20.50
CA GLU A 280 14.50 -28.32 -21.34
C GLU A 280 14.66 -27.00 -20.57
N ASP A 281 15.49 -26.10 -21.10
CA ASP A 281 15.89 -24.84 -20.46
C ASP A 281 14.93 -23.67 -20.72
N CYS A 282 13.94 -23.85 -21.61
CA CYS A 282 12.91 -22.85 -21.89
C CYS A 282 11.54 -23.52 -21.87
N ILE A 283 10.68 -23.08 -20.97
CA ILE A 283 9.32 -23.61 -20.86
C ILE A 283 8.31 -22.47 -20.75
N LEU A 284 7.15 -22.65 -21.35
CA LEU A 284 5.95 -21.91 -20.96
C LEU A 284 5.23 -22.66 -19.86
N PHE A 285 4.68 -21.95 -18.88
CA PHE A 285 4.27 -22.52 -17.61
C PHE A 285 3.09 -21.76 -17.01
N ASP A 286 2.15 -22.51 -16.45
CA ASP A 286 0.96 -22.00 -15.76
C ASP A 286 0.55 -22.95 -14.62
N VAL A 287 0.05 -22.38 -13.51
CA VAL A 287 -0.29 -23.12 -12.29
C VAL A 287 -1.71 -22.80 -11.83
N GLU A 288 -2.48 -23.84 -11.54
CA GLU A 288 -3.80 -23.72 -10.93
C GLU A 288 -3.82 -24.15 -9.46
N VAL A 289 -4.65 -23.45 -8.68
CA VAL A 289 -4.75 -23.57 -7.22
C VAL A 289 -6.22 -23.74 -6.81
N CYS A 290 -6.52 -24.79 -6.06
CA CYS A 290 -7.83 -24.98 -5.43
C CYS A 290 -7.97 -24.06 -4.20
N MET A 291 -8.70 -22.95 -4.37
CA MET A 291 -8.82 -21.89 -3.37
C MET A 291 -9.53 -22.34 -2.08
N GLN A 292 -10.39 -23.36 -2.15
CA GLN A 292 -11.06 -23.92 -0.98
C GLN A 292 -10.12 -24.67 -0.03
N VAL A 293 -9.01 -25.22 -0.54
CA VAL A 293 -8.05 -26.01 0.25
C VAL A 293 -6.88 -25.16 0.72
N GLY A 294 -6.41 -24.22 -0.10
CA GLY A 294 -5.34 -23.30 0.30
C GLY A 294 -4.65 -22.66 -0.88
N LYS A 295 -3.43 -22.16 -0.63
CA LYS A 295 -2.62 -21.43 -1.62
C LYS A 295 -1.52 -22.30 -2.28
N LEU A 296 -1.48 -23.59 -1.97
CA LEU A 296 -0.52 -24.53 -2.54
C LEU A 296 -0.91 -24.92 -3.97
N PRO A 297 0.08 -25.22 -4.85
CA PRO A 297 -0.19 -25.63 -6.22
C PRO A 297 -1.02 -26.92 -6.26
N THR A 298 -2.03 -26.96 -7.13
CA THR A 298 -2.89 -28.15 -7.32
C THR A 298 -2.54 -28.86 -8.63
N LEU A 299 -2.47 -28.10 -9.72
CA LEU A 299 -2.07 -28.57 -11.04
C LEU A 299 -1.12 -27.56 -11.68
N ALA A 300 -0.24 -28.02 -12.53
CA ALA A 300 0.49 -27.13 -13.42
C ALA A 300 0.71 -27.78 -14.78
N THR A 301 0.76 -26.96 -15.82
CA THR A 301 1.11 -27.42 -17.17
C THR A 301 2.28 -26.63 -17.69
N ALA A 302 3.12 -27.29 -18.48
CA ALA A 302 4.21 -26.63 -19.16
C ALA A 302 4.42 -27.19 -20.58
N VAL A 303 4.98 -26.38 -21.46
CA VAL A 303 5.40 -26.82 -22.79
C VAL A 303 6.78 -26.26 -23.13
N SER A 304 7.61 -27.11 -23.72
CA SER A 304 8.91 -26.74 -24.30
C SER A 304 8.88 -26.94 -25.82
N SER A 305 10.02 -26.73 -26.48
CA SER A 305 10.16 -27.06 -27.90
C SER A 305 10.09 -28.56 -28.20
N GLU A 306 10.23 -29.42 -27.19
CA GLU A 306 10.32 -30.87 -27.36
C GLU A 306 9.12 -31.65 -26.80
N ALA A 307 8.53 -31.21 -25.69
CA ALA A 307 7.50 -31.97 -24.99
C ALA A 307 6.52 -31.08 -24.21
N TRP A 308 5.35 -31.65 -23.93
CA TRP A 308 4.42 -31.14 -22.91
C TRP A 308 4.71 -31.77 -21.55
N TYR A 309 4.31 -31.09 -20.50
CA TYR A 309 4.47 -31.51 -19.12
C TYR A 309 3.21 -31.23 -18.33
N GLY A 310 2.82 -32.19 -17.48
CA GLY A 310 1.75 -32.03 -16.51
C GLY A 310 2.27 -32.35 -15.13
N TRP A 311 2.06 -31.44 -14.18
CA TRP A 311 2.38 -31.63 -12.77
C TRP A 311 1.09 -31.77 -11.96
N VAL A 312 1.04 -32.77 -11.09
CA VAL A 312 -0.09 -33.01 -10.18
C VAL A 312 0.39 -33.06 -8.75
N SER A 313 -0.31 -32.37 -7.84
CA SER A 313 0.02 -32.39 -6.42
C SER A 313 -0.36 -33.71 -5.74
N ASP A 314 0.39 -34.10 -4.71
CA ASP A 314 0.05 -35.24 -3.85
C ASP A 314 -1.34 -35.07 -3.23
N SER A 315 -1.69 -33.86 -2.80
CA SER A 315 -2.99 -33.56 -2.20
C SER A 315 -4.18 -33.83 -3.13
N LEU A 316 -4.04 -33.64 -4.44
CA LEU A 316 -5.09 -33.95 -5.40
C LEU A 316 -5.28 -35.48 -5.56
N ILE A 317 -4.19 -36.24 -5.53
CA ILE A 317 -4.20 -37.71 -5.62
C ILE A 317 -4.74 -38.34 -4.33
N ASP A 318 -4.34 -37.82 -3.18
CA ASP A 318 -4.76 -38.35 -1.88
C ASP A 318 -6.16 -37.87 -1.49
N GLY A 319 -6.65 -36.77 -2.11
CA GLY A 319 -7.92 -36.14 -1.77
C GLY A 319 -7.94 -35.53 -0.36
N THR A 320 -6.78 -35.43 0.29
CA THR A 320 -6.63 -34.84 1.62
C THR A 320 -6.04 -33.44 1.50
N GLY A 321 -6.85 -32.44 1.84
CA GLY A 321 -6.37 -31.08 1.97
C GLY A 321 -5.73 -30.88 3.35
N LYS A 322 -4.52 -30.31 3.40
CA LYS A 322 -4.06 -29.66 4.64
C LYS A 322 -5.09 -28.57 4.97
N PRO A 323 -5.66 -28.51 6.19
CA PRO A 323 -6.66 -27.49 6.50
C PRO A 323 -6.08 -26.09 6.27
N VAL A 324 -6.92 -25.20 5.70
CA VAL A 324 -6.65 -23.78 5.32
C VAL A 324 -5.93 -22.95 6.40
N VAL A 325 -5.89 -23.46 7.64
CA VAL A 325 -5.35 -22.78 8.82
C VAL A 325 -3.81 -22.66 8.79
N ALA A 326 -3.09 -23.52 8.08
CA ALA A 326 -1.63 -23.45 8.02
C ALA A 326 -1.15 -22.78 6.73
N ASN A 327 -0.81 -21.49 6.80
CA ASN A 327 0.00 -20.78 5.79
C ASN A 327 1.46 -21.30 5.74
N ASP A 328 1.68 -22.56 6.10
CA ASP A 328 3.00 -23.17 6.22
C ASP A 328 3.36 -23.84 4.90
N TYR A 329 4.13 -23.12 4.09
CA TYR A 329 4.70 -23.69 2.87
C TYR A 329 5.96 -24.47 3.23
N PHE A 330 5.99 -25.74 2.85
CA PHE A 330 7.20 -26.55 2.83
C PHE A 330 7.75 -26.62 1.42
N GLN A 331 9.07 -26.74 1.31
CA GLN A 331 9.74 -26.80 0.02
C GLN A 331 9.35 -28.04 -0.79
N GLU A 332 8.90 -29.09 -0.11
CA GLU A 332 8.42 -30.36 -0.68
C GLU A 332 7.05 -30.22 -1.37
N ASP A 333 6.22 -29.27 -0.91
CA ASP A 333 4.88 -29.02 -1.46
C ASP A 333 4.92 -28.08 -2.71
N LEU A 334 6.11 -27.62 -3.12
CA LEU A 334 6.30 -26.66 -4.22
C LEU A 334 6.78 -27.34 -5.50
N ILE A 335 6.50 -26.72 -6.64
CA ILE A 335 6.82 -27.26 -7.96
C ILE A 335 8.32 -27.10 -8.25
N PRO A 336 9.07 -28.19 -8.47
CA PRO A 336 10.48 -28.11 -8.87
C PRO A 336 10.59 -27.85 -10.38
N LEU A 337 11.38 -26.84 -10.78
CA LEU A 337 11.62 -26.51 -12.20
C LEU A 337 13.07 -26.70 -12.63
N HIS A 338 13.99 -26.89 -11.69
CA HIS A 338 15.42 -26.99 -11.92
C HIS A 338 16.00 -28.22 -11.24
N ASN A 339 17.01 -28.84 -11.87
CA ASN A 339 17.68 -30.00 -11.30
C ASN A 339 18.76 -29.58 -10.28
N GLU A 340 18.83 -30.24 -9.13
CA GLU A 340 19.68 -29.84 -8.00
C GLU A 340 21.19 -29.92 -8.29
N THR A 341 21.60 -30.60 -9.36
CA THR A 341 23.01 -30.82 -9.69
C THR A 341 23.72 -29.62 -10.33
N ASN A 342 22.99 -28.70 -10.99
CA ASN A 342 23.62 -27.53 -11.62
C ASN A 342 22.67 -26.33 -11.73
N LEU A 343 22.48 -25.63 -10.61
CA LEU A 343 21.54 -24.50 -10.47
C LEU A 343 21.93 -23.24 -11.25
N ASN A 344 23.18 -23.12 -11.72
CA ASN A 344 23.68 -21.90 -12.41
C ASN A 344 23.43 -21.87 -13.92
N ILE A 345 22.87 -22.93 -14.50
CA ILE A 345 22.55 -22.98 -15.93
C ILE A 345 21.40 -21.99 -16.22
N PRO A 346 21.50 -21.13 -17.26
CA PRO A 346 20.41 -20.28 -17.68
C PRO A 346 19.17 -21.10 -18.05
N LYS A 347 18.09 -20.94 -17.28
CA LYS A 347 16.76 -21.51 -17.56
C LYS A 347 15.73 -20.39 -17.50
N ILE A 348 14.78 -20.36 -18.44
CA ILE A 348 13.72 -19.35 -18.47
C ILE A 348 12.34 -19.99 -18.43
N VAL A 349 11.48 -19.42 -17.59
CA VAL A 349 10.08 -19.80 -17.42
C VAL A 349 9.22 -18.65 -17.88
N ILE A 350 8.31 -18.91 -18.81
CA ILE A 350 7.48 -17.89 -19.43
C ILE A 350 6.02 -18.13 -19.04
N GLY A 351 5.35 -17.10 -18.55
CA GLY A 351 3.95 -17.19 -18.14
C GLY A 351 3.19 -15.90 -18.43
N HIS A 352 1.91 -15.88 -18.08
CA HIS A 352 1.09 -14.68 -18.11
C HIS A 352 0.70 -14.33 -16.68
N ASN A 353 1.09 -13.14 -16.21
CA ASN A 353 1.04 -12.79 -14.79
C ASN A 353 1.87 -13.74 -13.91
N VAL A 354 3.06 -14.09 -14.40
CA VAL A 354 3.93 -15.17 -13.88
C VAL A 354 4.28 -15.05 -12.39
N SER A 355 4.11 -13.88 -11.78
CA SER A 355 4.32 -13.67 -10.34
C SER A 355 3.45 -14.58 -9.47
N TYR A 356 2.24 -14.91 -9.94
CA TYR A 356 1.34 -15.84 -9.26
C TYR A 356 1.91 -17.26 -9.26
N ASP A 357 2.33 -17.74 -10.43
CA ASP A 357 2.92 -19.07 -10.64
C ASP A 357 4.27 -19.22 -9.96
N ARG A 358 5.11 -18.20 -10.10
CA ARG A 358 6.46 -18.09 -9.52
C ARG A 358 6.43 -18.34 -8.02
N ALA A 359 5.40 -17.86 -7.31
CA ALA A 359 5.25 -18.07 -5.88
C ALA A 359 5.03 -19.55 -5.49
N ARG A 360 4.75 -20.45 -6.44
CA ARG A 360 4.56 -21.90 -6.23
C ARG A 360 5.78 -22.71 -6.70
N VAL A 361 6.85 -22.06 -7.14
CA VAL A 361 8.07 -22.70 -7.63
C VAL A 361 9.09 -22.85 -6.49
N LYS A 362 9.64 -24.06 -6.35
CA LYS A 362 10.59 -24.45 -5.29
C LYS A 362 11.84 -23.57 -5.25
N GLU A 363 12.43 -23.30 -6.40
CA GLU A 363 13.71 -22.61 -6.54
C GLU A 363 13.65 -21.13 -6.10
N GLN A 364 12.46 -20.53 -6.06
CA GLN A 364 12.29 -19.13 -5.66
C GLN A 364 12.47 -18.89 -4.17
N TYR A 365 12.47 -19.97 -3.40
CA TYR A 365 12.69 -19.93 -1.96
C TYR A 365 14.10 -20.38 -1.56
N LEU A 366 14.96 -20.72 -2.53
CA LEU A 366 16.37 -21.00 -2.29
C LEU A 366 17.13 -19.71 -1.98
N LEU A 367 18.03 -19.78 -1.00
CA LEU A 367 18.92 -18.65 -0.66
C LEU A 367 20.08 -18.50 -1.66
N GLU A 368 20.46 -19.58 -2.32
CA GLU A 368 21.51 -19.58 -3.34
C GLU A 368 20.95 -19.05 -4.66
N ASN A 369 21.75 -18.23 -5.34
CA ASN A 369 21.35 -17.69 -6.63
C ASN A 369 21.29 -18.81 -7.67
N THR A 370 20.22 -18.82 -8.46
CA THR A 370 20.02 -19.78 -9.54
C THR A 370 20.06 -19.05 -10.89
N GLY A 371 20.34 -19.78 -11.96
CA GLY A 371 20.22 -19.31 -13.33
C GLY A 371 18.77 -19.24 -13.82
N LEU A 372 17.77 -19.56 -12.99
CA LEU A 372 16.35 -19.50 -13.32
C LEU A 372 15.87 -18.04 -13.41
N ARG A 373 15.22 -17.69 -14.51
CA ARG A 373 14.59 -16.37 -14.70
C ARG A 373 13.15 -16.55 -15.18
N PHE A 374 12.33 -15.55 -14.91
CA PHE A 374 10.93 -15.52 -15.32
C PHE A 374 10.71 -14.42 -16.34
N LEU A 375 9.90 -14.71 -17.36
CA LEU A 375 9.45 -13.75 -18.34
C LEU A 375 7.92 -13.69 -18.32
N ASP A 376 7.38 -12.49 -18.14
CA ASP A 376 5.95 -12.27 -18.04
C ASP A 376 5.39 -11.61 -19.31
N THR A 377 4.50 -12.31 -20.00
CA THR A 377 3.83 -11.79 -21.19
C THR A 377 2.89 -10.62 -20.86
N MET A 378 2.33 -10.55 -19.65
CA MET A 378 1.55 -9.40 -19.21
C MET A 378 2.44 -8.15 -19.09
N SER A 379 3.61 -8.27 -18.45
CA SER A 379 4.60 -7.18 -18.35
C SER A 379 5.12 -6.72 -19.71
N LEU A 380 5.37 -7.65 -20.64
CA LEU A 380 5.72 -7.32 -22.02
C LEU A 380 4.61 -6.53 -22.73
N HIS A 381 3.34 -6.94 -22.57
CA HIS A 381 2.20 -6.24 -23.13
C HIS A 381 2.08 -4.83 -22.56
N ILE A 382 2.21 -4.66 -21.24
CA ILE A 382 2.19 -3.34 -20.58
C ILE A 382 3.30 -2.43 -21.12
N SER A 383 4.47 -2.99 -21.44
CA SER A 383 5.61 -2.22 -21.97
C SER A 383 5.38 -1.71 -23.39
N ILE A 384 4.57 -2.40 -24.20
CA ILE A 384 4.33 -2.08 -25.61
C ILE A 384 3.02 -1.33 -25.81
N SER A 385 1.93 -1.90 -25.27
CA SER A 385 0.54 -1.46 -25.45
C SER A 385 -0.13 -1.10 -24.12
N GLY A 386 0.63 -0.71 -23.11
CA GLY A 386 0.10 -0.34 -21.80
C GLY A 386 -0.82 0.88 -21.85
N ILE A 387 -1.79 0.90 -20.93
CA ILE A 387 -2.78 1.97 -20.78
C ILE A 387 -2.61 2.76 -19.49
N THR A 388 -2.96 4.04 -19.54
CA THR A 388 -3.07 4.91 -18.36
C THR A 388 -4.33 4.58 -17.54
N SER A 389 -4.41 5.12 -16.31
CA SER A 389 -5.57 4.93 -15.43
C SER A 389 -6.87 5.45 -16.03
N TYR A 390 -6.83 6.58 -16.75
CA TYR A 390 -7.98 7.13 -17.47
C TYR A 390 -8.42 6.20 -18.61
N GLN A 391 -7.49 5.79 -19.47
CA GLN A 391 -7.75 4.87 -20.59
C GLN A 391 -8.30 3.52 -20.10
N ARG A 392 -7.83 3.03 -18.94
CA ARG A 392 -8.39 1.83 -18.30
C ARG A 392 -9.84 2.02 -17.87
N ALA A 393 -10.21 3.20 -17.38
CA ALA A 393 -11.60 3.50 -17.05
C ALA A 393 -12.47 3.52 -18.32
N VAL A 394 -11.97 4.11 -19.41
CA VAL A 394 -12.64 4.14 -20.72
C VAL A 394 -12.79 2.74 -21.32
N LEU A 395 -11.77 1.87 -21.21
CA LEU A 395 -11.87 0.48 -21.68
C LEU A 395 -12.89 -0.35 -20.90
N LYS A 396 -13.19 0.05 -19.66
CA LYS A 396 -14.18 -0.59 -18.79
C LYS A 396 -15.57 0.02 -18.91
N SER A 397 -15.72 1.21 -19.52
CA SER A 397 -17.03 1.83 -19.74
C SER A 397 -17.74 1.22 -20.93
N GLU A 398 -19.07 1.20 -20.86
CA GLU A 398 -19.91 0.76 -21.98
C GLU A 398 -19.92 1.78 -23.12
N GLU A 399 -19.85 3.07 -22.77
CA GLU A 399 -19.69 4.16 -23.72
C GLU A 399 -18.21 4.41 -23.98
N LYS A 400 -17.80 4.27 -25.25
CA LYS A 400 -16.45 4.56 -25.72
C LYS A 400 -16.47 5.88 -26.50
N PRO A 401 -15.70 6.90 -26.11
CA PRO A 401 -15.62 8.16 -26.83
C PRO A 401 -15.11 7.94 -28.27
N GLU A 402 -15.73 8.59 -29.26
CA GLU A 402 -15.31 8.49 -30.68
C GLU A 402 -13.86 8.98 -30.88
N GLU A 403 -13.41 9.96 -30.09
CA GLU A 403 -12.04 10.48 -30.15
C GLU A 403 -10.97 9.43 -29.78
N ASP A 404 -11.37 8.39 -29.03
CA ASP A 404 -10.48 7.38 -28.46
C ASP A 404 -10.36 6.11 -29.32
N GLU A 405 -11.11 5.98 -30.43
CA GLU A 405 -11.16 4.77 -31.26
C GLU A 405 -9.78 4.30 -31.74
N LYS A 406 -8.88 5.23 -32.05
CA LYS A 406 -7.55 4.91 -32.61
C LYS A 406 -6.72 4.08 -31.64
N TRP A 407 -6.60 4.50 -30.38
CA TRP A 407 -5.77 3.77 -29.42
C TRP A 407 -6.51 2.56 -28.83
N LEU A 408 -7.85 2.57 -28.81
CA LEU A 408 -8.68 1.42 -28.42
C LEU A 408 -8.42 0.17 -29.27
N THR A 409 -8.00 0.34 -30.53
CA THR A 409 -7.65 -0.79 -31.41
C THR A 409 -6.24 -1.35 -31.16
N CYS A 410 -5.35 -0.57 -30.55
CA CYS A 410 -3.95 -0.93 -30.37
C CYS A 410 -3.63 -1.41 -28.94
N SER A 411 -4.65 -1.45 -28.07
CA SER A 411 -4.48 -1.66 -26.65
C SER A 411 -5.62 -2.47 -26.04
N SER A 412 -5.37 -3.08 -24.89
CA SER A 412 -6.34 -3.93 -24.19
C SER A 412 -6.15 -3.84 -22.67
N LEU A 413 -7.07 -4.46 -21.93
CA LEU A 413 -6.82 -4.77 -20.52
C LEU A 413 -5.76 -5.87 -20.41
N ASN A 414 -5.17 -5.98 -19.22
CA ASN A 414 -3.99 -6.82 -18.99
C ASN A 414 -4.28 -8.32 -18.81
N ASN A 415 -5.54 -8.75 -18.81
CA ASN A 415 -5.87 -10.15 -18.58
C ASN A 415 -5.59 -11.00 -19.83
N LEU A 416 -5.31 -12.30 -19.64
CA LEU A 416 -4.91 -13.20 -20.73
C LEU A 416 -5.92 -13.19 -21.88
N LYS A 417 -7.23 -13.22 -21.58
CA LYS A 417 -8.30 -13.22 -22.59
C LYS A 417 -8.23 -11.98 -23.49
N GLU A 418 -8.13 -10.80 -22.91
CA GLU A 418 -8.12 -9.54 -23.67
C GLU A 418 -6.80 -9.35 -24.44
N VAL A 419 -5.67 -9.76 -23.86
CA VAL A 419 -4.36 -9.72 -24.54
C VAL A 419 -4.32 -10.72 -25.70
N TYR A 420 -4.87 -11.92 -25.52
CA TYR A 420 -4.99 -12.93 -26.57
C TYR A 420 -5.89 -12.46 -27.70
N LYS A 421 -7.01 -11.81 -27.36
CA LYS A 421 -7.90 -11.18 -28.34
C LYS A 421 -7.21 -10.08 -29.14
N LEU A 422 -6.40 -9.25 -28.48
CA LEU A 422 -5.68 -8.15 -29.13
C LEU A 422 -4.65 -8.65 -30.14
N TYR A 423 -3.77 -9.58 -29.75
CA TYR A 423 -2.64 -9.99 -30.59
C TYR A 423 -2.95 -11.17 -31.52
N CYS A 424 -3.86 -12.07 -31.12
CA CYS A 424 -4.15 -13.30 -31.84
C CYS A 424 -5.57 -13.33 -32.44
N GLY A 425 -6.47 -12.41 -32.06
CA GLY A 425 -7.84 -12.33 -32.58
C GLY A 425 -8.76 -13.47 -32.15
N LYS A 426 -8.34 -14.27 -31.16
CA LYS A 426 -9.07 -15.45 -30.65
C LYS A 426 -9.62 -15.19 -29.25
N GLU A 427 -10.67 -15.92 -28.87
CA GLU A 427 -11.23 -15.85 -27.51
C GLU A 427 -10.99 -17.14 -26.72
N ILE A 428 -10.85 -16.99 -25.40
CA ILE A 428 -10.73 -18.10 -24.43
C ILE A 428 -12.07 -18.24 -23.69
N GLU A 429 -12.50 -19.48 -23.47
CA GLU A 429 -13.70 -19.83 -22.72
C GLU A 429 -13.48 -19.70 -21.20
N LYS A 430 -14.50 -19.21 -20.46
CA LYS A 430 -14.37 -18.85 -19.04
C LYS A 430 -14.75 -19.97 -18.05
N GLY A 431 -15.42 -21.03 -18.50
CA GLY A 431 -16.23 -21.89 -17.61
C GLY A 431 -15.47 -22.82 -16.67
N VAL A 432 -14.19 -23.13 -16.95
CA VAL A 432 -13.44 -24.14 -16.18
C VAL A 432 -12.70 -23.53 -14.98
N ARG A 433 -12.45 -22.21 -14.99
CA ARG A 433 -11.77 -21.52 -13.89
C ARG A 433 -12.54 -21.58 -12.57
N ASP A 434 -13.87 -21.52 -12.64
CA ASP A 434 -14.73 -21.54 -11.46
C ASP A 434 -14.59 -22.86 -10.68
N LEU A 435 -14.18 -23.95 -11.36
CA LEU A 435 -13.85 -25.24 -10.72
C LEU A 435 -12.72 -25.12 -9.68
N PHE A 436 -11.71 -24.29 -9.93
CA PHE A 436 -10.60 -24.09 -8.99
C PHE A 436 -10.92 -23.08 -7.89
N VAL A 437 -11.88 -22.19 -8.11
CA VAL A 437 -12.28 -21.15 -7.16
C VAL A 437 -13.33 -21.68 -6.18
N GLU A 438 -14.38 -22.33 -6.70
CA GLU A 438 -15.55 -22.76 -5.94
C GLU A 438 -15.61 -24.28 -5.75
N GLY A 439 -14.87 -25.07 -6.53
CA GLY A 439 -14.87 -26.53 -6.45
C GLY A 439 -13.92 -27.09 -5.38
N SER A 440 -14.20 -28.33 -4.98
CA SER A 440 -13.35 -29.12 -4.09
C SER A 440 -12.30 -29.92 -4.85
N LEU A 441 -11.32 -30.51 -4.14
CA LEU A 441 -10.34 -31.42 -4.77
C LEU A 441 -11.00 -32.64 -5.41
N LEU A 442 -12.13 -33.11 -4.89
CA LEU A 442 -12.87 -34.23 -5.48
C LEU A 442 -13.46 -33.84 -6.83
N ASP A 443 -14.04 -32.64 -6.93
CA ASP A 443 -14.61 -32.14 -8.19
C ASP A 443 -13.52 -31.97 -9.26
N ILE A 444 -12.36 -31.43 -8.88
CA ILE A 444 -11.19 -31.29 -9.76
C ILE A 444 -10.70 -32.68 -10.22
N ARG A 445 -10.70 -33.67 -9.32
CA ARG A 445 -10.30 -35.04 -9.64
C ARG A 445 -11.26 -35.73 -10.61
N GLU A 446 -12.57 -35.57 -10.40
CA GLU A 446 -13.60 -36.13 -11.29
C GLU A 446 -13.53 -35.51 -12.69
N GLN A 447 -13.24 -34.20 -12.77
CA GLN A 447 -13.12 -33.45 -14.02
C GLN A 447 -11.67 -33.22 -14.45
N PHE A 448 -10.73 -34.08 -14.02
CA PHE A 448 -9.30 -33.87 -14.19
C PHE A 448 -8.87 -33.58 -15.62
N GLN A 449 -9.39 -34.32 -16.61
CA GLN A 449 -9.03 -34.12 -18.02
C GLN A 449 -9.45 -32.73 -18.52
N THR A 450 -10.63 -32.26 -18.12
CA THR A 450 -11.12 -30.93 -18.47
C THR A 450 -10.26 -29.86 -17.81
N ALA A 451 -9.96 -30.03 -16.51
CA ALA A 451 -9.17 -29.09 -15.72
C ALA A 451 -7.74 -28.92 -16.27
N ILE A 452 -7.03 -30.01 -16.55
CA ILE A 452 -5.65 -29.93 -17.07
C ILE A 452 -5.59 -29.48 -18.54
N THR A 453 -6.61 -29.83 -19.35
CA THR A 453 -6.71 -29.34 -20.73
C THR A 453 -6.94 -27.83 -20.76
N TYR A 454 -7.73 -27.30 -19.83
CA TYR A 454 -7.90 -25.86 -19.64
C TYR A 454 -6.57 -25.17 -19.32
N CYS A 455 -5.80 -25.69 -18.36
CA CYS A 455 -4.46 -25.16 -18.04
C CYS A 455 -3.53 -25.19 -19.27
N ALA A 456 -3.54 -26.30 -20.02
CA ALA A 456 -2.72 -26.43 -21.23
C ALA A 456 -3.14 -25.45 -22.34
N GLN A 457 -4.43 -25.12 -22.44
CA GLN A 457 -4.92 -24.10 -23.39
C GLN A 457 -4.45 -22.70 -23.01
N ASP A 458 -4.41 -22.35 -21.73
CA ASP A 458 -3.88 -21.06 -21.25
C ASP A 458 -2.37 -20.93 -21.52
N VAL A 459 -1.61 -22.02 -21.32
CA VAL A 459 -0.19 -22.09 -21.73
C VAL A 459 -0.02 -21.92 -23.25
N LEU A 460 -0.89 -22.56 -24.05
CA LEU A 460 -0.84 -22.45 -25.51
C LEU A 460 -1.20 -21.03 -25.97
N ALA A 461 -2.20 -20.39 -25.37
CA ALA A 461 -2.56 -19.01 -25.64
C ALA A 461 -1.39 -18.07 -25.29
N THR A 462 -0.73 -18.30 -24.16
CA THR A 462 0.47 -17.57 -23.74
C THR A 462 1.61 -17.71 -24.77
N TYR A 463 1.80 -18.90 -25.34
CA TYR A 463 2.76 -19.12 -26.42
C TYR A 463 2.42 -18.34 -27.68
N GLU A 464 1.17 -18.38 -28.12
CA GLU A 464 0.73 -17.64 -29.31
C GLU A 464 0.90 -16.12 -29.13
N ILE A 465 0.60 -15.59 -27.94
CA ILE A 465 0.86 -14.19 -27.59
C ILE A 465 2.35 -13.89 -27.67
N LEU A 466 3.18 -14.70 -27.00
CA LEU A 466 4.63 -14.50 -26.94
C LEU A 466 5.25 -14.45 -28.35
N LYS A 467 4.75 -15.28 -29.28
CA LYS A 467 5.22 -15.33 -30.67
C LYS A 467 5.08 -14.01 -31.41
N VAL A 468 4.03 -13.24 -31.11
CA VAL A 468 3.82 -11.89 -31.66
C VAL A 468 4.54 -10.84 -30.82
N LEU A 469 4.42 -10.95 -29.49
CA LEU A 469 4.80 -9.91 -28.54
C LEU A 469 6.31 -9.77 -28.34
N PHE A 470 7.04 -10.89 -28.31
CA PHE A 470 8.48 -10.85 -28.02
C PHE A 470 9.31 -10.22 -29.16
N PRO A 471 9.07 -10.52 -30.45
CA PRO A 471 9.70 -9.80 -31.55
C PRO A 471 9.41 -8.29 -31.52
N LEU A 472 8.14 -7.92 -31.27
CA LEU A 472 7.73 -6.51 -31.14
C LEU A 472 8.45 -5.81 -29.97
N PHE A 473 8.62 -6.51 -28.85
CA PHE A 473 9.36 -6.02 -27.70
C PHE A 473 10.82 -5.70 -28.07
N LEU A 474 11.50 -6.60 -28.78
CA LEU A 474 12.89 -6.41 -29.19
C LEU A 474 13.04 -5.28 -30.23
N GLU A 475 12.06 -5.09 -31.12
CA GLU A 475 12.04 -3.97 -32.06
C GLU A 475 11.84 -2.63 -31.33
N ARG A 476 10.90 -2.59 -30.37
CA ARG A 476 10.59 -1.39 -29.59
C ARG A 476 11.71 -1.00 -28.63
N PHE A 477 12.37 -2.00 -28.03
CA PHE A 477 13.43 -1.84 -27.04
C PHE A 477 14.72 -2.56 -27.48
N PRO A 478 15.46 -1.99 -28.45
CA PRO A 478 16.61 -2.65 -29.06
C PRO A 478 17.84 -2.76 -28.13
N HIS A 479 17.88 -1.99 -27.04
CA HIS A 479 18.99 -2.02 -26.11
C HIS A 479 18.89 -3.22 -25.14
N PRO A 480 19.92 -4.09 -25.05
CA PRO A 480 19.81 -5.36 -24.33
C PRO A 480 19.63 -5.20 -22.81
N VAL A 481 20.04 -4.06 -22.25
CA VAL A 481 19.85 -3.75 -20.81
C VAL A 481 18.39 -3.73 -20.41
N THR A 482 17.46 -3.34 -21.29
CA THR A 482 16.03 -3.35 -20.94
C THR A 482 15.57 -4.77 -20.65
N PHE A 483 15.91 -5.73 -21.52
CA PHE A 483 15.56 -7.13 -21.32
C PHE A 483 16.30 -7.74 -20.11
N ALA A 484 17.61 -7.47 -19.98
CA ALA A 484 18.38 -7.93 -18.82
C ALA A 484 17.82 -7.41 -17.50
N GLY A 485 17.46 -6.13 -17.44
CA GLY A 485 16.85 -5.50 -16.27
C GLY A 485 15.51 -6.13 -15.91
N MET A 486 14.65 -6.43 -16.91
CA MET A 486 13.39 -7.13 -16.67
C MET A 486 13.60 -8.51 -16.04
N LEU A 487 14.56 -9.29 -16.53
CA LEU A 487 14.88 -10.61 -15.98
C LEU A 487 15.36 -10.53 -14.53
N GLU A 488 16.25 -9.57 -14.22
CA GLU A 488 16.82 -9.42 -12.87
C GLU A 488 15.81 -8.84 -11.88
N LEU A 489 14.96 -7.88 -12.27
CA LEU A 489 13.88 -7.37 -11.42
C LEU A 489 12.91 -8.48 -11.00
N GLY A 490 12.71 -9.46 -11.88
CA GLY A 490 11.94 -10.67 -11.61
C GLY A 490 12.56 -11.60 -10.57
N THR A 491 13.77 -11.35 -10.05
CA THR A 491 14.44 -12.20 -9.05
C THR A 491 14.52 -11.59 -7.65
N ALA A 492 13.88 -10.44 -7.42
CA ALA A 492 13.88 -9.80 -6.11
C ALA A 492 13.41 -10.76 -5.00
N TYR A 493 14.09 -10.70 -3.85
CA TYR A 493 13.86 -11.53 -2.67
C TYR A 493 13.59 -10.64 -1.44
N LEU A 494 12.62 -11.01 -0.62
CA LEU A 494 12.31 -10.33 0.63
C LEU A 494 12.72 -11.21 1.82
N PRO A 495 13.79 -10.87 2.56
CA PRO A 495 14.21 -11.65 3.72
C PRO A 495 13.27 -11.39 4.89
N ILE A 496 12.45 -12.39 5.22
CA ILE A 496 11.61 -12.40 6.42
C ILE A 496 12.19 -13.35 7.48
N ASN A 497 11.74 -13.19 8.72
CA ASN A 497 12.08 -14.09 9.82
C ASN A 497 10.81 -14.49 10.59
N SER A 498 10.96 -15.32 11.62
CA SER A 498 9.85 -15.77 12.47
C SER A 498 9.06 -14.64 13.13
N ASN A 499 9.63 -13.43 13.26
CA ASN A 499 8.92 -12.29 13.85
C ASN A 499 7.88 -11.71 12.89
N TRP A 500 7.86 -12.09 11.61
CA TRP A 500 6.87 -11.59 10.66
C TRP A 500 5.43 -11.93 11.10
N MET A 501 5.20 -13.16 11.57
CA MET A 501 3.89 -13.57 12.10
C MET A 501 3.54 -12.80 13.38
N ASN A 502 4.52 -12.54 14.26
CA ASN A 502 4.30 -11.70 15.43
C ASN A 502 3.95 -10.26 15.03
N TYR A 503 4.60 -9.71 14.01
CA TYR A 503 4.32 -8.38 13.49
C TYR A 503 2.89 -8.28 12.94
N ILE A 504 2.46 -9.27 12.13
CA ILE A 504 1.09 -9.33 11.60
C ILE A 504 0.09 -9.42 12.75
N ASN A 505 0.27 -10.38 13.67
CA ASN A 505 -0.66 -10.59 14.78
C ASN A 505 -0.75 -9.34 15.69
N ASN A 506 0.38 -8.71 16.01
CA ASN A 506 0.38 -7.49 16.82
C ASN A 506 -0.27 -6.31 16.10
N SER A 507 -0.12 -6.22 14.77
CA SER A 507 -0.73 -5.16 13.96
C SER A 507 -2.25 -5.35 13.86
N GLU A 508 -2.69 -6.58 13.65
CA GLU A 508 -4.13 -6.93 13.63
C GLU A 508 -4.76 -6.69 14.99
N GLN A 509 -4.11 -7.14 16.07
CA GLN A 509 -4.58 -6.89 17.43
C GLN A 509 -4.69 -5.39 17.73
N ALA A 510 -3.69 -4.58 17.35
CA ALA A 510 -3.76 -3.14 17.54
C ALA A 510 -4.91 -2.49 16.75
N TYR A 511 -5.22 -3.01 15.55
CA TYR A 511 -6.39 -2.58 14.78
C TYR A 511 -7.70 -2.98 15.47
N GLU A 512 -7.82 -4.22 15.93
CA GLU A 512 -8.99 -4.72 16.65
C GLU A 512 -9.25 -3.92 17.93
N ASP A 513 -8.22 -3.65 18.72
CA ASP A 513 -8.30 -2.84 19.95
C ASP A 513 -8.83 -1.43 19.64
N LEU A 514 -8.29 -0.77 18.60
CA LEU A 514 -8.76 0.55 18.17
C LEU A 514 -10.19 0.52 17.60
N ASP A 515 -10.57 -0.55 16.91
CA ASP A 515 -11.93 -0.73 16.39
C ASP A 515 -12.94 -0.89 17.53
N ILE A 516 -12.59 -1.65 18.56
CA ILE A 516 -13.38 -1.82 19.77
C ILE A 516 -13.51 -0.49 20.51
N ASP A 517 -12.40 0.20 20.76
CA ASP A 517 -12.40 1.52 21.42
C ASP A 517 -13.26 2.54 20.67
N ARG A 518 -13.14 2.57 19.35
CA ARG A 518 -13.96 3.41 18.47
C ARG A 518 -15.45 3.10 18.65
N LYS A 519 -15.85 1.82 18.63
CA LYS A 519 -17.23 1.40 18.84
C LYS A 519 -17.74 1.82 20.21
N VAL A 520 -16.94 1.64 21.26
CA VAL A 520 -17.30 2.04 22.63
C VAL A 520 -17.52 3.55 22.73
N ILE A 521 -16.63 4.36 22.15
CA ILE A 521 -16.76 5.83 22.15
C ILE A 521 -18.03 6.25 21.41
N LEU A 522 -18.29 5.68 20.24
CA LEU A 522 -19.48 6.00 19.44
C LEU A 522 -20.78 5.59 20.14
N THR A 523 -20.81 4.40 20.75
CA THR A 523 -21.92 3.95 21.58
C THR A 523 -22.17 4.91 22.73
N ARG A 524 -21.12 5.33 23.46
CA ARG A 524 -21.24 6.31 24.54
C ARG A 524 -21.79 7.65 24.04
N CYS A 525 -21.35 8.13 22.88
CA CYS A 525 -21.88 9.35 22.28
C CYS A 525 -23.36 9.20 21.89
N ALA A 526 -23.76 8.05 21.34
CA ALA A 526 -25.15 7.76 21.03
C ALA A 526 -26.02 7.72 22.30
N ASP A 527 -25.54 7.10 23.37
CA ASP A 527 -26.23 7.04 24.66
C ASP A 527 -26.39 8.43 25.28
N GLN A 528 -25.32 9.22 25.29
CA GLN A 528 -25.35 10.61 25.77
C GLN A 528 -26.30 11.47 24.94
N ALA A 529 -26.28 11.33 23.61
CA ALA A 529 -27.22 12.03 22.76
C ALA A 529 -28.66 11.60 23.07
N CYS A 530 -28.92 10.30 23.26
CA CYS A 530 -30.26 9.79 23.57
C CYS A 530 -30.88 10.40 24.84
N GLN A 531 -30.06 10.78 25.83
CA GLN A 531 -30.52 11.47 27.04
C GLN A 531 -31.17 12.84 26.76
N LEU A 532 -30.88 13.45 25.60
CA LEU A 532 -31.48 14.72 25.18
C LEU A 532 -32.99 14.63 24.93
N LEU A 533 -33.54 13.41 24.84
CA LEU A 533 -34.99 13.20 24.81
C LEU A 533 -35.67 13.77 26.06
N HIS A 534 -35.01 13.72 27.22
CA HIS A 534 -35.55 14.25 28.46
C HIS A 534 -35.63 15.78 28.42
N ASN A 535 -36.82 16.32 28.72
CA ASN A 535 -37.13 17.75 28.67
C ASN A 535 -36.93 18.38 27.28
N GLU A 536 -37.00 17.57 26.20
CA GLU A 536 -36.89 18.03 24.81
C GLU A 536 -35.62 18.85 24.51
N LYS A 537 -34.53 18.61 25.26
CA LYS A 537 -33.25 19.30 25.11
C LYS A 537 -32.61 19.13 23.74
N TYR A 538 -33.02 18.10 22.99
CA TYR A 538 -32.54 17.88 21.64
C TYR A 538 -32.89 19.04 20.69
N LEU A 539 -33.96 19.80 20.94
CA LEU A 539 -34.34 20.97 20.14
C LEU A 539 -33.30 22.10 20.25
N GLU A 540 -32.60 22.18 21.37
CA GLU A 540 -31.52 23.13 21.63
C GLU A 540 -30.16 22.65 21.08
N ASN A 541 -30.06 21.38 20.67
CA ASN A 541 -28.80 20.79 20.24
C ASN A 541 -28.54 20.98 18.74
N LEU A 542 -27.43 21.64 18.40
CA LEU A 542 -27.06 21.98 17.02
C LEU A 542 -26.89 20.79 16.06
N TRP A 543 -26.55 19.61 16.57
CA TRP A 543 -26.31 18.42 15.74
C TRP A 543 -27.49 17.46 15.70
N MET A 544 -28.33 17.45 16.74
CA MET A 544 -29.35 16.42 16.91
C MET A 544 -30.80 16.92 16.73
N TRP A 545 -31.04 18.22 16.58
CA TRP A 545 -32.38 18.81 16.46
C TRP A 545 -33.22 18.25 15.30
N ASP A 546 -32.57 17.82 14.21
CA ASP A 546 -33.23 17.36 12.98
C ASP A 546 -33.44 15.83 12.90
N GLN A 547 -33.06 15.10 13.95
CA GLN A 547 -33.18 13.64 13.98
C GLN A 547 -34.60 13.17 14.33
N ASP A 548 -34.89 11.90 14.03
CA ASP A 548 -36.19 11.26 14.27
C ASP A 548 -36.33 10.83 15.74
N TRP A 549 -36.79 11.78 16.57
CA TRP A 549 -37.00 11.62 18.01
C TRP A 549 -38.34 10.96 18.38
N GLU A 550 -39.13 10.50 17.40
CA GLU A 550 -40.41 9.84 17.70
C GLU A 550 -40.19 8.54 18.49
N VAL A 551 -41.00 8.36 19.53
CA VAL A 551 -40.99 7.18 20.38
C VAL A 551 -42.18 6.30 20.05
N LYS A 552 -41.93 5.01 19.81
CA LYS A 552 -43.00 4.05 19.53
C LYS A 552 -43.85 3.80 20.78
N GLN A 553 -45.14 4.10 20.69
CA GLN A 553 -46.12 3.82 21.75
C GLN A 553 -46.37 2.31 21.89
N LEU A 554 -46.35 1.82 23.14
CA LEU A 554 -46.63 0.42 23.46
C LEU A 554 -48.13 0.12 23.32
N LYS A 555 -48.48 -0.83 22.45
CA LYS A 555 -49.85 -1.38 22.41
C LYS A 555 -49.95 -2.54 23.38
N MET A 556 -50.65 -2.31 24.49
CA MET A 556 -50.93 -3.36 25.48
C MET A 556 -51.92 -4.38 24.90
N ARG A 557 -51.83 -5.64 25.35
CA ARG A 557 -52.86 -6.65 25.05
C ARG A 557 -54.19 -6.17 25.62
N LYS A 558 -55.20 -5.97 24.76
CA LYS A 558 -56.58 -5.78 25.25
C LYS A 558 -57.03 -7.09 25.89
N ASN A 559 -57.80 -6.98 26.99
CA ASN A 559 -58.28 -8.09 27.83
C ASN A 559 -58.48 -9.41 27.09
N ALA A 560 -58.00 -10.50 27.72
CA ALA A 560 -58.11 -11.86 27.24
C ALA A 560 -59.54 -12.19 26.77
N SER A 561 -59.72 -12.36 25.46
CA SER A 561 -60.73 -13.29 24.98
C SER A 561 -60.30 -14.68 25.45
N LYS A 562 -61.10 -15.27 26.35
CA LYS A 562 -61.02 -16.68 26.72
C LYS A 562 -61.06 -17.53 25.46
N GLU A 563 -59.92 -18.03 25.03
CA GLU A 563 -59.77 -19.35 24.41
C GLU A 563 -58.43 -19.89 24.87
N VAL A 564 -58.46 -20.60 26.01
CA VAL A 564 -57.40 -21.54 26.35
C VAL A 564 -57.54 -22.69 25.37
N ARG A 565 -56.67 -22.76 24.36
CA ARG A 565 -56.41 -24.04 23.69
C ARG A 565 -55.68 -24.90 24.71
N GLU A 566 -56.36 -25.90 25.24
CA GLU A 566 -55.71 -27.03 25.90
C GLU A 566 -54.89 -27.78 24.84
N GLU A 567 -53.61 -27.44 24.73
CA GLU A 567 -52.65 -28.39 24.19
C GLU A 567 -52.44 -29.45 25.26
N LYS A 568 -52.91 -30.67 24.97
CA LYS A 568 -52.58 -31.87 25.76
C LYS A 568 -51.07 -32.06 25.71
N ILE A 569 -50.38 -31.63 26.76
CA ILE A 569 -49.03 -32.10 27.06
C ILE A 569 -49.21 -33.48 27.69
N GLU A 570 -48.71 -34.51 27.02
CA GLU A 570 -48.55 -35.84 27.63
C GLU A 570 -47.68 -35.70 28.87
N THR A 571 -48.25 -36.06 30.01
CA THR A 571 -47.59 -36.06 31.31
C THR A 571 -46.42 -37.03 31.29
N VAL A 572 -45.20 -36.49 31.25
CA VAL A 572 -44.03 -37.19 31.77
C VAL A 572 -43.97 -36.80 33.25
N ASP A 573 -44.21 -37.79 34.11
CA ASP A 573 -43.87 -37.74 35.53
C ASP A 573 -42.42 -37.29 35.66
N ASP A 574 -42.16 -36.13 36.27
CA ASP A 574 -41.05 -35.92 37.21
C ASP A 574 -41.04 -34.46 37.73
N GLU A 575 -41.05 -34.34 39.06
CA GLU A 575 -40.85 -33.17 39.93
C GLU A 575 -41.18 -31.78 39.35
N VAL A 576 -42.38 -31.28 39.68
CA VAL A 576 -42.73 -29.85 39.50
C VAL A 576 -41.69 -29.01 40.23
N ASP A 577 -40.92 -28.22 39.48
CA ASP A 577 -39.93 -27.29 40.03
C ASP A 577 -40.59 -26.42 41.12
N PRO A 578 -40.12 -26.47 42.39
CA PRO A 578 -40.65 -25.67 43.48
C PRO A 578 -40.66 -24.17 43.16
N LEU A 579 -39.79 -23.72 42.25
CA LEU A 579 -39.78 -22.35 41.74
C LEU A 579 -40.98 -22.08 40.82
N GLU A 580 -41.36 -23.01 39.95
CA GLU A 580 -42.49 -22.83 39.02
C GLU A 580 -43.81 -22.71 39.79
N GLU A 581 -44.00 -23.48 40.88
CA GLU A 581 -45.18 -23.36 41.75
C GLU A 581 -45.16 -22.04 42.53
N ARG A 582 -44.02 -21.68 43.13
CA ARG A 582 -43.85 -20.43 43.90
C ARG A 582 -44.02 -19.17 43.03
N PHE A 583 -43.59 -19.22 41.77
CA PHE A 583 -43.65 -18.12 40.83
C PHE A 583 -44.77 -18.26 39.78
N SER A 584 -45.68 -19.22 39.95
CA SER A 584 -46.83 -19.45 39.06
C SER A 584 -47.66 -18.19 38.82
N TYR A 585 -47.81 -17.33 39.84
CA TYR A 585 -48.47 -16.03 39.73
C TYR A 585 -47.82 -15.09 38.68
N LEU A 586 -46.54 -15.28 38.33
CA LEU A 586 -45.87 -14.52 37.26
C LEU A 586 -46.43 -14.89 35.88
N ARG A 587 -46.93 -16.12 35.67
CA ARG A 587 -47.59 -16.50 34.41
C ARG A 587 -48.84 -15.64 34.17
N ASP A 588 -49.56 -15.28 35.23
CA ASP A 588 -50.69 -14.35 35.14
C ASP A 588 -50.26 -12.91 34.83
N THR A 589 -49.03 -12.52 35.19
CA THR A 589 -48.49 -11.19 34.84
C THR A 589 -48.18 -11.02 33.36
N CYS A 590 -48.16 -12.11 32.57
CA CYS A 590 -48.06 -12.05 31.10
C CYS A 590 -49.19 -11.21 30.46
N ARG A 591 -50.33 -11.03 31.14
CA ARG A 591 -51.43 -10.16 30.68
C ARG A 591 -51.04 -8.68 30.65
N TYR A 592 -50.04 -8.27 31.45
CA TYR A 592 -49.48 -6.92 31.46
C TYR A 592 -48.34 -6.74 30.45
N LEU A 593 -47.97 -7.78 29.69
CA LEU A 593 -46.96 -7.64 28.64
C LEU A 593 -47.55 -6.98 27.38
N PRO A 594 -46.72 -6.24 26.61
CA PRO A 594 -47.14 -5.68 25.32
C PRO A 594 -47.66 -6.76 24.36
N ALA A 595 -48.60 -6.40 23.50
CA ALA A 595 -49.12 -7.31 22.47
C ALA A 595 -48.06 -7.72 21.45
N VAL A 596 -47.14 -6.79 21.16
CA VAL A 596 -45.99 -7.01 20.27
C VAL A 596 -44.73 -6.67 21.06
N PRO A 597 -43.76 -7.58 21.19
CA PRO A 597 -42.46 -7.26 21.79
C PRO A 597 -41.76 -6.22 20.92
N THR A 598 -41.62 -5.01 21.43
CA THR A 598 -40.92 -3.92 20.73
C THR A 598 -39.54 -3.73 21.32
N LEU A 599 -38.51 -3.76 20.47
CA LEU A 599 -37.14 -3.46 20.87
C LEU A 599 -37.03 -2.03 21.42
N LEU A 600 -36.52 -1.91 22.65
CA LEU A 600 -36.25 -0.66 23.37
C LEU A 600 -37.44 0.34 23.31
N PRO A 601 -38.57 0.02 23.96
CA PRO A 601 -39.69 0.96 24.05
C PRO A 601 -39.28 2.16 24.89
N GLY A 602 -39.71 3.36 24.50
CA GLY A 602 -39.29 4.61 25.16
C GLY A 602 -38.09 5.30 24.49
N TYR A 603 -37.36 4.61 23.62
CA TYR A 603 -36.20 5.17 22.90
C TYR A 603 -36.60 5.76 21.55
N PRO A 604 -35.88 6.80 21.06
CA PRO A 604 -36.17 7.43 19.78
C PRO A 604 -35.86 6.50 18.60
N ASN A 605 -36.59 6.67 17.51
CA ASN A 605 -36.44 5.83 16.31
C ASN A 605 -35.03 5.84 15.72
N TRP A 606 -34.34 6.98 15.71
CA TRP A 606 -32.96 7.05 15.21
C TRP A 606 -32.02 6.14 16.02
N TYR A 607 -32.17 6.09 17.34
CA TYR A 607 -31.32 5.29 18.23
C TYR A 607 -31.63 3.80 18.08
N ARG A 608 -32.92 3.46 18.00
CA ARG A 608 -33.38 2.07 17.80
C ARG A 608 -32.86 1.46 16.49
N LYS A 609 -32.65 2.27 15.44
CA LYS A 609 -32.05 1.82 14.18
C LYS A 609 -30.57 1.42 14.33
N LEU A 610 -29.90 1.86 15.38
CA LEU A 610 -28.50 1.51 15.67
C LEU A 610 -28.36 0.22 16.49
N CYS A 611 -29.46 -0.32 17.02
CA CYS A 611 -29.44 -1.50 17.87
C CYS A 611 -29.78 -2.77 17.08
N SER A 612 -29.06 -3.86 17.35
CA SER A 612 -29.41 -5.19 16.84
C SER A 612 -30.64 -5.74 17.56
N LYS A 613 -31.34 -6.71 16.95
CA LYS A 613 -32.50 -7.38 17.57
C LYS A 613 -32.03 -8.49 18.52
N PRO A 614 -32.74 -8.77 19.63
CA PRO A 614 -32.33 -9.76 20.62
C PRO A 614 -32.05 -11.16 20.03
N ASP A 615 -32.82 -11.55 19.01
CA ASP A 615 -32.71 -12.87 18.39
C ASP A 615 -31.66 -12.95 17.27
N SER A 616 -30.87 -11.89 17.03
CA SER A 616 -29.96 -11.84 15.88
C SER A 616 -28.65 -12.58 16.09
N SER A 617 -28.19 -12.75 17.34
CA SER A 617 -26.90 -13.38 17.66
C SER A 617 -26.91 -13.97 19.07
N PRO A 618 -26.21 -15.09 19.33
CA PRO A 618 -26.07 -15.66 20.67
C PRO A 618 -25.47 -14.68 21.68
N ASP A 619 -24.53 -13.83 21.23
CA ASP A 619 -23.84 -12.82 22.04
C ASP A 619 -24.49 -11.43 21.92
N TRP A 620 -25.83 -11.38 21.80
CA TRP A 620 -26.53 -10.11 21.69
C TRP A 620 -26.35 -9.25 22.95
N ILE A 621 -25.96 -7.98 22.75
CA ILE A 621 -25.82 -6.99 23.83
C ILE A 621 -26.82 -5.85 23.59
N PRO A 622 -27.55 -5.38 24.61
CA PRO A 622 -28.42 -4.22 24.48
C PRO A 622 -27.58 -2.96 24.22
N GLY A 623 -27.85 -2.25 23.12
CA GLY A 623 -27.19 -0.98 22.80
C GLY A 623 -27.00 -0.76 21.28
N PRO A 624 -26.45 0.40 20.89
CA PRO A 624 -26.27 0.81 19.50
C PRO A 624 -25.05 0.13 18.83
N ASN A 625 -25.05 -1.20 18.75
CA ASN A 625 -23.91 -1.99 18.28
C ASN A 625 -23.66 -1.91 16.75
N LEU A 626 -24.64 -1.41 15.99
CA LEU A 626 -24.53 -1.27 14.53
C LEU A 626 -23.87 0.05 14.12
N ILE A 627 -23.41 0.86 15.08
CA ILE A 627 -22.81 2.17 14.79
C ILE A 627 -21.43 2.02 14.13
N SER A 628 -21.22 2.76 13.04
CA SER A 628 -19.94 2.80 12.32
C SER A 628 -19.59 4.23 11.90
N THR A 629 -18.34 4.46 11.53
CA THR A 629 -17.86 5.76 11.04
C THR A 629 -18.50 6.18 9.71
N SER A 630 -19.02 5.24 8.92
CA SER A 630 -19.66 5.52 7.63
C SER A 630 -21.12 5.97 7.75
N MET A 631 -21.74 5.86 8.94
CA MET A 631 -23.12 6.28 9.13
C MET A 631 -23.25 7.81 9.15
N GLN A 632 -24.32 8.33 8.53
CA GLN A 632 -24.60 9.78 8.45
C GLN A 632 -24.81 10.43 9.83
N ILE A 633 -25.23 9.65 10.84
CA ILE A 633 -25.44 10.14 12.20
C ILE A 633 -24.13 10.30 12.98
N THR A 634 -23.06 9.60 12.57
CA THR A 634 -21.79 9.56 13.31
C THR A 634 -21.11 10.93 13.42
N PRO A 635 -20.98 11.72 12.33
CA PRO A 635 -20.48 13.10 12.43
C PRO A 635 -21.30 13.99 13.38
N LYS A 636 -22.62 13.75 13.49
CA LYS A 636 -23.51 14.49 14.39
C LYS A 636 -23.31 14.09 15.85
N LEU A 637 -23.17 12.79 16.13
CA LEU A 637 -22.89 12.27 17.47
C LEU A 637 -21.51 12.72 17.99
N LEU A 638 -20.53 12.82 17.10
CA LEU A 638 -19.20 13.34 17.42
C LEU A 638 -19.15 14.88 17.51
N GLY A 639 -20.23 15.58 17.18
CA GLY A 639 -20.30 17.03 17.20
C GLY A 639 -19.30 17.69 16.25
N LEU A 640 -19.05 17.07 15.08
CA LEU A 640 -18.03 17.55 14.16
C LEU A 640 -18.38 18.95 13.62
N THR A 641 -17.33 19.76 13.49
CA THR A 641 -17.40 21.10 12.91
C THR A 641 -16.44 21.17 11.74
N TRP A 642 -16.85 21.86 10.68
CA TRP A 642 -15.92 22.33 9.65
C TRP A 642 -15.81 23.82 9.82
N GLU A 643 -14.58 24.30 9.86
CA GLU A 643 -14.33 25.72 10.00
C GLU A 643 -14.99 26.40 11.23
N GLY A 644 -15.18 25.63 12.31
CA GLY A 644 -15.87 26.09 13.53
C GLY A 644 -17.40 26.12 13.41
N TYR A 645 -17.96 25.83 12.23
CA TYR A 645 -19.40 25.72 12.01
C TYR A 645 -19.88 24.26 12.10
N PRO A 646 -21.06 23.97 12.68
CA PRO A 646 -21.60 22.62 12.76
C PRO A 646 -21.82 21.99 11.38
N LEU A 647 -21.36 20.75 11.20
CA LEU A 647 -21.64 19.98 10.01
C LEU A 647 -23.08 19.46 9.99
N HIS A 648 -23.72 19.55 8.84
CA HIS A 648 -25.09 19.09 8.63
C HIS A 648 -25.26 18.49 7.24
N PHE A 649 -26.02 17.40 7.17
CA PHE A 649 -26.27 16.67 5.93
C PHE A 649 -27.70 16.89 5.45
N ILE A 650 -27.85 17.27 4.18
CA ILE A 650 -29.15 17.43 3.53
C ILE A 650 -29.27 16.40 2.41
N ARG A 651 -30.32 15.58 2.47
CA ARG A 651 -30.59 14.58 1.44
C ARG A 651 -30.74 15.24 0.06
N GLY A 652 -29.97 14.76 -0.92
CA GLY A 652 -29.94 15.29 -2.28
C GLY A 652 -28.96 16.45 -2.51
N LYS A 653 -28.52 17.15 -1.45
CA LYS A 653 -27.51 18.23 -1.54
C LYS A 653 -26.15 17.85 -0.96
N GLY A 654 -26.09 16.84 -0.09
CA GLY A 654 -24.86 16.37 0.53
C GLY A 654 -24.56 17.03 1.87
N TRP A 655 -23.28 16.99 2.27
CA TRP A 655 -22.78 17.64 3.48
C TRP A 655 -22.57 19.13 3.27
N GLY A 656 -22.94 19.92 4.27
CA GLY A 656 -22.66 21.35 4.32
C GLY A 656 -22.44 21.81 5.75
N MET A 657 -22.31 23.11 5.92
CA MET A 657 -22.16 23.76 7.22
C MET A 657 -23.37 24.58 7.56
N ILE A 658 -23.68 24.68 8.85
CA ILE A 658 -24.70 25.59 9.34
C ILE A 658 -24.04 26.94 9.65
N VAL A 659 -24.31 27.94 8.82
CA VAL A 659 -23.77 29.29 8.97
C VAL A 659 -24.90 30.26 9.34
N PRO A 660 -24.81 30.99 10.47
CA PRO A 660 -25.77 32.02 10.81
C PRO A 660 -25.62 33.22 9.87
N PHE A 661 -26.72 33.57 9.20
CA PHE A 661 -26.77 34.75 8.34
C PHE A 661 -27.40 35.97 9.03
N VAL A 662 -28.27 35.74 10.02
CA VAL A 662 -29.03 36.77 10.74
C VAL A 662 -28.70 36.71 12.23
N ASN A 663 -28.40 37.87 12.83
CA ASN A 663 -28.09 38.05 14.25
C ASN A 663 -29.33 38.30 15.14
N ASP A 664 -30.51 37.80 14.75
CA ASP A 664 -31.75 38.01 15.52
C ASP A 664 -32.15 36.72 16.27
N PRO A 665 -31.91 36.65 17.59
CA PRO A 665 -32.23 35.49 18.40
C PRO A 665 -33.73 35.33 18.69
N THR A 666 -34.57 36.31 18.33
CA THR A 666 -36.03 36.27 18.58
C THR A 666 -36.81 35.58 17.47
N LEU A 667 -36.14 35.20 16.39
CA LEU A 667 -36.72 34.55 15.22
C LEU A 667 -37.01 33.07 15.52
N GLU A 668 -38.29 32.70 15.56
CA GLU A 668 -38.69 31.29 15.64
C GLU A 668 -38.29 30.57 14.35
N THR A 669 -37.29 29.71 14.42
CA THR A 669 -36.92 28.80 13.33
C THR A 669 -36.82 27.38 13.86
N LYS A 670 -36.87 26.40 12.94
CA LYS A 670 -36.65 24.99 13.29
C LYS A 670 -35.23 24.70 13.80
N LEU A 671 -34.30 25.62 13.57
CA LEU A 671 -32.90 25.52 13.96
C LEU A 671 -32.67 26.25 15.29
N PRO A 672 -31.88 25.70 16.23
CA PRO A 672 -31.50 26.39 17.46
C PRO A 672 -30.55 27.57 17.18
N LEU A 673 -31.11 28.69 16.69
CA LEU A 673 -30.36 29.90 16.29
C LEU A 673 -29.62 30.55 17.46
N LYS A 674 -30.21 30.53 18.66
CA LYS A 674 -29.59 31.11 19.86
C LYS A 674 -28.26 30.41 20.18
N GLN A 675 -28.26 29.08 20.17
CA GLN A 675 -27.07 28.25 20.41
C GLN A 675 -26.08 28.35 19.25
N LEU A 676 -26.57 28.50 18.01
CA LEU A 676 -25.71 28.69 16.85
C LEU A 676 -24.96 30.02 16.92
N LEU A 677 -25.65 31.11 17.26
CA LEU A 677 -25.06 32.45 17.42
C LEU A 677 -24.06 32.53 18.57
N GLU A 678 -24.26 31.74 19.63
CA GLU A 678 -23.30 31.62 20.74
C GLU A 678 -22.01 30.91 20.30
N LYS A 679 -22.11 29.85 19.48
CA LYS A 679 -20.94 29.13 18.97
C LYS A 679 -20.26 29.83 17.79
N CYS A 680 -21.02 30.48 16.92
CA CYS A 680 -20.56 31.02 15.65
C CYS A 680 -21.17 32.41 15.43
N PRO A 681 -20.38 33.48 15.25
CA PRO A 681 -20.92 34.81 14.93
C PRO A 681 -21.50 34.81 13.51
N ALA A 682 -22.55 35.61 13.28
CA ALA A 682 -23.08 35.79 11.92
C ALA A 682 -22.12 36.57 11.03
N LEU A 683 -22.17 36.26 9.74
CA LEU A 683 -21.32 36.87 8.71
C LEU A 683 -21.65 38.35 8.45
N THR A 684 -22.87 38.80 8.78
CA THR A 684 -23.33 40.18 8.51
C THR A 684 -24.22 40.74 9.63
N ASP A 685 -24.03 42.03 9.97
CA ASP A 685 -24.83 42.79 10.94
C ASP A 685 -26.02 43.55 10.30
N LYS A 686 -26.39 43.26 9.04
CA LYS A 686 -27.37 44.07 8.31
C LYS A 686 -28.83 43.65 8.59
N PRO A 687 -29.73 44.60 8.92
CA PRO A 687 -31.14 44.31 9.18
C PRO A 687 -31.94 43.97 7.92
N ARG A 688 -33.10 43.33 8.15
CA ARG A 688 -33.97 42.62 7.20
C ARG A 688 -34.45 43.38 5.95
N GLU A 689 -34.40 44.71 5.94
CA GLU A 689 -35.09 45.53 4.92
C GLU A 689 -34.41 45.53 3.54
N ALA A 690 -33.21 44.97 3.40
CA ALA A 690 -32.48 44.91 2.11
C ALA A 690 -32.57 43.54 1.38
N ILE A 691 -33.39 42.60 1.86
CA ILE A 691 -33.22 41.16 1.53
C ILE A 691 -34.00 40.69 0.28
N SER A 692 -34.79 41.55 -0.37
CA SER A 692 -35.80 41.08 -1.32
C SER A 692 -35.34 40.78 -2.77
N ALA A 693 -34.10 41.02 -3.22
CA ALA A 693 -33.86 40.92 -4.67
C ALA A 693 -32.59 40.24 -5.19
N GLU A 694 -31.37 40.46 -4.66
CA GLU A 694 -30.18 40.22 -5.52
C GLU A 694 -28.91 39.78 -4.79
N LEU A 695 -29.01 39.15 -3.62
CA LEU A 695 -27.83 38.64 -2.93
C LEU A 695 -27.41 37.28 -3.51
N LYS A 696 -26.26 37.27 -4.19
CA LYS A 696 -25.51 36.05 -4.54
C LYS A 696 -24.94 35.45 -3.26
N ILE A 697 -25.82 34.82 -2.46
CA ILE A 697 -25.51 34.22 -1.15
C ILE A 697 -24.28 33.30 -1.28
N ASP A 698 -24.23 32.50 -2.35
CA ASP A 698 -23.11 31.57 -2.61
C ASP A 698 -21.76 32.29 -2.71
N LYS A 699 -21.71 33.48 -3.34
CA LYS A 699 -20.47 34.26 -3.52
C LYS A 699 -20.03 34.96 -2.24
N GLU A 700 -20.96 35.48 -1.43
CA GLU A 700 -20.61 36.11 -0.14
C GLU A 700 -20.14 35.07 0.88
N VAL A 701 -20.73 33.88 0.85
CA VAL A 701 -20.34 32.73 1.67
C VAL A 701 -18.93 32.26 1.28
N GLU A 702 -18.63 32.06 0.00
CA GLU A 702 -17.27 31.72 -0.49
C GLU A 702 -16.22 32.80 -0.15
N GLN A 703 -16.57 34.08 -0.31
CA GLN A 703 -15.63 35.20 -0.10
C GLN A 703 -15.35 35.52 1.37
N ASN A 704 -16.25 35.17 2.29
CA ASN A 704 -16.12 35.51 3.71
C ASN A 704 -15.78 34.32 4.62
N LEU A 705 -16.15 33.08 4.27
CA LEU A 705 -15.75 31.89 5.04
C LEU A 705 -14.24 31.62 4.94
N SER A 706 -13.64 31.90 3.78
CA SER A 706 -12.20 31.74 3.52
C SER A 706 -11.30 32.70 4.33
N LYS A 707 -11.86 33.61 5.15
CA LYS A 707 -11.09 34.54 5.96
C LYS A 707 -10.62 33.89 7.27
N GLN A 708 -9.34 33.52 7.28
CA GLN A 708 -8.54 33.13 8.46
C GLN A 708 -8.66 34.04 9.70
N GLU A 709 -9.29 35.21 9.59
CA GLU A 709 -9.46 36.19 10.66
C GLU A 709 -10.39 35.73 11.79
N PHE A 710 -11.34 34.83 11.53
CA PHE A 710 -12.19 34.25 12.59
C PHE A 710 -11.37 33.35 13.54
N TYR A 711 -10.49 32.49 13.03
CA TYR A 711 -9.63 31.61 13.87
C TYR A 711 -8.59 32.35 14.71
N LYS A 712 -8.20 33.56 14.30
CA LYS A 712 -7.34 34.42 15.13
C LYS A 712 -8.04 34.87 16.42
N ARG A 713 -9.38 34.91 16.46
CA ARG A 713 -10.15 35.34 17.64
C ARG A 713 -10.50 34.19 18.60
N VAL A 714 -10.62 32.96 18.11
CA VAL A 714 -10.99 31.78 18.92
C VAL A 714 -9.83 31.28 19.81
N LYS A 715 -8.57 31.59 19.48
CA LYS A 715 -7.39 31.23 20.31
C LYS A 715 -7.19 32.12 21.55
N LYS A 716 -8.22 32.32 22.36
CA LYS A 716 -8.03 32.66 23.79
C LYS A 716 -8.36 31.42 24.59
N ASP A 717 -7.31 30.70 24.96
CA ASP A 717 -7.36 29.56 25.85
C ASP A 717 -8.01 29.98 27.18
N LYS A 718 -9.25 29.54 27.41
CA LYS A 718 -9.99 29.79 28.66
C LYS A 718 -9.69 28.74 29.74
N THR A 719 -8.75 27.82 29.50
CA THR A 719 -8.50 26.69 30.41
C THR A 719 -7.34 26.89 31.38
N GLU A 720 -6.73 28.08 31.45
CA GLU A 720 -5.55 28.34 32.30
C GLU A 720 -4.45 27.25 32.16
N GLY A 721 -4.35 26.60 31.00
CA GLY A 721 -3.37 25.55 30.72
C GLY A 721 -3.75 24.14 31.20
N LEU A 722 -5.00 23.87 31.60
CA LEU A 722 -5.47 22.54 31.99
C LEU A 722 -5.79 21.61 30.81
N TYR A 723 -6.05 22.13 29.61
CA TYR A 723 -6.32 21.32 28.42
C TYR A 723 -5.28 21.58 27.34
N LYS A 724 -4.24 20.75 27.30
CA LYS A 724 -3.44 20.53 26.09
C LYS A 724 -4.10 19.36 25.39
N GLY A 725 -4.82 19.64 24.31
CA GLY A 725 -5.56 18.63 23.54
C GLY A 725 -4.73 17.40 23.19
N TRP A 726 -5.44 16.32 22.89
CA TRP A 726 -4.86 15.07 22.42
C TRP A 726 -4.04 15.25 21.14
#